data_AF-A0A6J1WLV1-F1
#
_entry.id   AF-A0A6J1WLV1-F1
#
_cell.length_a   1.000
_cell.length_b   1.000
_cell.length_c   1.000
_cell.angle_alpha   90.00
_cell.angle_beta   90.00
_cell.angle_gamma   90.00
#
_symmetry.space_group_name_H-M   'P 1'
#
loop_
_entity.id
_entity.type
_entity.pdbx_description
1 polymer ?
#
loop_
_entity_poly.entity_id
_entity_poly.type
_entity_poly.pdbx_seq_one_letter_code
_entity_poly.pdbx_strand_id
1 'polypeptide(L)'
;MALNLESCDSLPPDEEPKLKYDRMGNDVQNILLKDAVSCICVHTKFICLGTQWGVIHLLDHEGNIVPITQDGKDKELQAHAIAVNKISVDIKGDYIASCSDDGKVLVHGLYTTENTHSLVLGRLVKSVALDPYYFKSGSGRRFLTGDNKLTLYEKTFLNRLRSTVLFECEGNVQAIAWHERFIAWASEVGVRVYDLQARCSLGLIQWEKNTSTSIEDYRCNLLWSAANTLMIGWVDTVRICIIRKRNQIELQTRDVTEYLVDPVYTFQTDYFISGLGPFDDQLVLLGVPKECDSETGKAQRPVLSIADYKDCEFCEVSNDSLNIRGYEEYSCNDYYLDMLIEENRFFIVSPKDIVVASPFDIDERINWLVEHGRYEKAMAVLEEVGGKTSKHSLVVVGVQYLDHLLIEHMYEEAAILCARICKNDKVLWENQVVKFSNVEQLRAISPFVPKNPDYALSPHIYGLILTEYRVIHKDAQGFLKLIQEWNPKLYNIGIIIKEVLEHLLTTEVDKNVYLEALALLYCYQKKYDKALTTYLTLQHKDVFKLITQYKMYNVLHDKILDLMTLDSNKAITLLLEIKIPVEVVEKQLENHDFLLFQYLVAYSKKEPNGKYHGKLVRLYAKFARDKLLPFLKCSDNYPIQEALDVCQSNEFYPEMVFLQGRIGNTREALQIIIEQLHDIRQAIDFCQEHNDKELWTDLISKTVDKPEYVSLLLKRIGNYVDPRMLIQNIKPGCEIKDLKDSLAKMMCDYRLQLSVQEACKVITLRNYFDLHEKLIIGQQRGISVTDDFLCCVCQGRIIIKDLSNASDLKVYNCRHSFHIECLPDGAQCSYCTVCNAVKM
;
A
#
# COMPACT_ATOMS: atom_id res chain seq x y z
N MET A 1 -48.05 -22.52 0.01
CA MET A 1 -46.60 -22.62 0.28
C MET A 1 -46.00 -21.21 0.27
N ALA A 2 -46.60 -20.33 1.07
CA ALA A 2 -46.21 -18.94 1.33
C ALA A 2 -47.02 -18.55 2.57
N LEU A 3 -46.39 -18.56 3.74
CA LEU A 3 -46.87 -18.12 5.04
C LEU A 3 -45.73 -18.47 6.02
N ASN A 4 -44.85 -17.50 6.30
CA ASN A 4 -43.92 -17.42 7.45
C ASN A 4 -42.94 -16.24 7.24
N LEU A 5 -43.46 -15.03 7.02
CA LEU A 5 -42.70 -13.79 6.98
C LEU A 5 -43.54 -12.72 7.70
N GLU A 6 -43.67 -12.90 9.01
CA GLU A 6 -43.95 -11.81 9.97
C GLU A 6 -42.93 -12.00 11.10
N SER A 7 -41.66 -11.78 10.76
CA SER A 7 -40.56 -11.72 11.71
C SER A 7 -40.55 -10.33 12.34
N CYS A 8 -40.81 -10.25 13.65
CA CYS A 8 -40.52 -9.14 14.56
C CYS A 8 -40.32 -7.73 13.94
N ASP A 9 -41.42 -7.02 13.66
CA ASP A 9 -41.42 -5.59 13.26
C ASP A 9 -41.14 -4.62 14.43
N SER A 10 -40.23 -4.93 15.36
CA SER A 10 -39.98 -4.07 16.54
C SER A 10 -38.54 -3.66 16.79
N LEU A 11 -37.63 -3.91 15.85
CA LEU A 11 -36.30 -3.29 15.91
C LEU A 11 -36.42 -1.86 15.37
N PRO A 12 -35.83 -0.84 16.03
CA PRO A 12 -35.63 0.43 15.37
C PRO A 12 -34.86 0.16 14.06
N PRO A 13 -35.28 0.72 12.92
CA PRO A 13 -34.80 0.32 11.59
C PRO A 13 -33.29 0.56 11.36
N ASP A 14 -32.59 1.15 12.33
CA ASP A 14 -31.20 1.57 12.22
C ASP A 14 -30.18 0.73 12.99
N GLU A 15 -30.59 -0.15 13.91
CA GLU A 15 -29.65 -0.95 14.72
C GLU A 15 -29.53 -2.39 14.23
N GLU A 16 -28.30 -2.91 14.29
CA GLU A 16 -27.99 -4.26 13.86
C GLU A 16 -28.54 -5.27 14.87
N PRO A 17 -29.40 -6.22 14.47
CA PRO A 17 -29.97 -7.18 15.40
C PRO A 17 -28.89 -8.11 15.95
N LYS A 18 -28.85 -8.30 17.27
CA LYS A 18 -27.89 -9.19 17.93
C LYS A 18 -28.31 -10.67 17.90
N LEU A 19 -29.61 -10.91 18.00
CA LEU A 19 -30.18 -12.25 18.06
C LEU A 19 -31.23 -12.44 16.98
N LYS A 20 -31.24 -13.63 16.41
CA LYS A 20 -32.25 -14.15 15.50
C LYS A 20 -33.24 -14.98 16.28
N TYR A 21 -34.52 -14.88 15.94
CA TYR A 21 -35.60 -15.61 16.60
C TYR A 21 -36.26 -16.60 15.65
N ASP A 22 -36.09 -17.88 15.91
CA ASP A 22 -36.70 -18.98 15.16
C ASP A 22 -37.69 -19.75 16.03
N ARG A 23 -38.94 -19.90 15.57
CA ARG A 23 -39.91 -20.76 16.27
C ARG A 23 -39.61 -22.23 16.02
N MET A 24 -39.55 -23.01 17.09
CA MET A 24 -39.29 -24.45 17.02
C MET A 24 -40.46 -25.17 16.35
N GLY A 25 -40.15 -25.94 15.31
CA GLY A 25 -41.13 -26.58 14.44
C GLY A 25 -41.34 -28.07 14.72
N ASN A 26 -41.78 -28.78 13.67
CA ASN A 26 -41.87 -30.24 13.62
C ASN A 26 -42.85 -30.85 14.65
N ASP A 27 -42.43 -31.90 15.36
CA ASP A 27 -43.28 -32.65 16.28
C ASP A 27 -43.70 -31.83 17.50
N VAL A 28 -42.91 -30.81 17.88
CA VAL A 28 -43.25 -29.89 18.97
C VAL A 28 -44.62 -29.26 18.75
N GLN A 29 -44.97 -28.86 17.52
CA GLN A 29 -46.28 -28.26 17.25
C GLN A 29 -47.43 -29.22 17.60
N ASN A 30 -47.24 -30.53 17.33
CA ASN A 30 -48.23 -31.55 17.66
C ASN A 30 -48.33 -31.77 19.18
N ILE A 31 -47.22 -31.66 19.91
CA ILE A 31 -47.20 -31.74 21.38
C ILE A 31 -47.96 -30.54 21.97
N LEU A 32 -47.62 -29.32 21.53
CA LEU A 32 -48.21 -28.08 22.02
C LEU A 32 -49.70 -27.93 21.69
N LEU A 33 -50.19 -28.59 20.63
CA LEU A 33 -51.61 -28.66 20.34
C LEU A 33 -52.37 -29.55 21.33
N LYS A 34 -51.76 -30.64 21.81
CA LYS A 34 -52.39 -31.62 22.72
C LYS A 34 -52.27 -31.21 24.18
N ASP A 35 -51.08 -30.82 24.59
CA ASP A 35 -50.72 -30.52 25.99
C ASP A 35 -49.99 -29.17 26.06
N ALA A 36 -49.71 -28.68 27.26
CA ALA A 36 -48.96 -27.46 27.51
C ALA A 36 -47.62 -27.77 28.18
N VAL A 37 -46.59 -26.99 27.87
CA VAL A 37 -45.26 -27.15 28.48
C VAL A 37 -45.29 -26.65 29.91
N SER A 38 -44.72 -27.44 30.82
CA SER A 38 -44.58 -27.10 32.24
C SER A 38 -43.14 -26.82 32.63
N CYS A 39 -42.16 -27.48 32.01
CA CYS A 39 -40.74 -27.22 32.20
C CYS A 39 -39.90 -27.70 31.01
N ILE A 40 -38.68 -27.17 30.91
CA ILE A 40 -37.69 -27.56 29.90
C ILE A 40 -36.34 -27.80 30.57
N CYS A 41 -35.55 -28.71 30.01
CA CYS A 41 -34.11 -28.83 30.26
C CYS A 41 -33.39 -29.06 28.93
N VAL A 42 -32.51 -28.15 28.55
CA VAL A 42 -31.73 -28.20 27.31
C VAL A 42 -30.37 -28.84 27.59
N HIS A 43 -30.03 -29.86 26.81
CA HIS A 43 -28.73 -30.53 26.86
C HIS A 43 -28.07 -30.44 25.47
N THR A 44 -26.74 -30.59 25.41
CA THR A 44 -25.97 -30.55 24.15
C THR A 44 -26.34 -31.66 23.15
N LYS A 45 -27.11 -32.67 23.58
CA LYS A 45 -27.53 -33.82 22.75
C LYS A 45 -29.01 -33.83 22.39
N PHE A 46 -29.85 -33.22 23.21
CA PHE A 46 -31.31 -33.29 23.11
C PHE A 46 -31.93 -32.22 24.04
N ILE A 47 -33.22 -32.01 23.89
CA ILE A 47 -34.04 -31.16 24.75
C ILE A 47 -35.05 -32.06 25.47
N CYS A 48 -35.10 -31.97 26.79
CA CYS A 48 -36.15 -32.59 27.60
C CYS A 48 -37.28 -31.59 27.81
N LEU A 49 -38.49 -31.98 27.38
CA LEU A 49 -39.69 -31.18 27.54
C LEU A 49 -40.67 -31.90 28.46
N GLY A 50 -40.98 -31.28 29.60
CA GLY A 50 -41.99 -31.75 30.53
C GLY A 50 -43.33 -31.05 30.28
N THR A 51 -44.43 -31.79 30.36
CA THR A 51 -45.77 -31.26 30.09
C THR A 51 -46.63 -31.13 31.34
N GLN A 52 -47.80 -30.51 31.21
CA GLN A 52 -48.78 -30.39 32.29
C GLN A 52 -49.48 -31.71 32.63
N TRP A 53 -49.52 -32.69 31.71
CA TRP A 53 -50.03 -34.04 31.99
C TRP A 53 -48.98 -35.02 32.52
N GLY A 54 -47.78 -34.54 32.87
CA GLY A 54 -46.75 -35.37 33.50
C GLY A 54 -45.96 -36.25 32.53
N VAL A 55 -46.03 -35.95 31.24
CA VAL A 55 -45.26 -36.62 30.19
C VAL A 55 -43.94 -35.90 29.99
N ILE A 56 -42.88 -36.66 29.74
CA ILE A 56 -41.57 -36.15 29.33
C ILE A 56 -41.30 -36.59 27.90
N HIS A 57 -41.03 -35.61 27.03
CA HIS A 57 -40.62 -35.80 25.65
C HIS A 57 -39.13 -35.50 25.51
N LEU A 58 -38.41 -36.35 24.77
CA LEU A 58 -37.06 -36.05 24.29
C LEU A 58 -37.16 -35.53 22.87
N LEU A 59 -36.52 -34.40 22.61
CA LEU A 59 -36.52 -33.73 21.32
C LEU A 59 -35.07 -33.55 20.86
N ASP A 60 -34.84 -33.54 19.55
CA ASP A 60 -33.61 -32.95 19.02
C ASP A 60 -33.69 -31.41 19.06
N HIS A 61 -32.60 -30.74 18.70
CA HIS A 61 -32.55 -29.27 18.67
C HIS A 61 -33.38 -28.63 17.53
N GLU A 62 -33.97 -29.43 16.64
CA GLU A 62 -34.89 -28.98 15.60
C GLU A 62 -36.38 -29.19 15.96
N GLY A 63 -36.67 -29.97 17.00
CA GLY A 63 -38.01 -30.26 17.50
C GLY A 63 -38.64 -31.55 17.01
N ASN A 64 -37.85 -32.52 16.57
CA ASN A 64 -38.31 -33.88 16.29
C ASN A 64 -38.24 -34.74 17.55
N ILE A 65 -39.21 -35.63 17.75
CA ILE A 65 -39.21 -36.56 18.90
C ILE A 65 -38.12 -37.62 18.74
N VAL A 66 -37.25 -37.70 19.74
CA VAL A 66 -36.23 -38.75 19.87
C VAL A 66 -36.80 -39.87 20.74
N PRO A 67 -36.80 -41.13 20.29
CA PRO A 67 -37.28 -42.25 21.10
C PRO A 67 -36.41 -42.42 22.36
N ILE A 68 -37.07 -42.71 23.48
CA ILE A 68 -36.45 -42.71 24.82
C ILE A 68 -35.72 -44.04 25.07
N THR A 69 -36.16 -45.13 24.43
CA THR A 69 -35.57 -46.46 24.56
C THR A 69 -34.94 -46.93 23.24
N GLN A 70 -33.87 -47.73 23.32
CA GLN A 70 -33.17 -48.28 22.14
C GLN A 70 -34.06 -49.15 21.24
N ASP A 71 -35.15 -49.72 21.80
CA ASP A 71 -36.12 -50.51 21.04
C ASP A 71 -37.03 -49.66 20.14
N GLY A 72 -36.97 -48.32 20.23
CA GLY A 72 -37.71 -47.38 19.40
C GLY A 72 -39.24 -47.38 19.61
N LYS A 73 -39.73 -48.13 20.60
CA LYS A 73 -41.17 -48.32 20.87
C LYS A 73 -41.77 -47.21 21.73
N ASP A 74 -41.01 -46.68 22.68
CA ASP A 74 -41.49 -45.66 23.60
C ASP A 74 -41.00 -44.28 23.16
N LYS A 75 -41.91 -43.53 22.54
CA LYS A 75 -41.68 -42.14 22.11
C LYS A 75 -41.93 -41.12 23.23
N GLU A 76 -42.59 -41.53 24.30
CA GLU A 76 -43.05 -40.65 25.38
C GLU A 76 -42.83 -41.36 26.73
N LEU A 77 -42.34 -40.63 27.74
CA LEU A 77 -42.15 -41.15 29.09
C LEU A 77 -43.22 -40.57 30.01
N GLN A 78 -44.23 -41.38 30.35
CA GLN A 78 -45.18 -41.03 31.41
C GLN A 78 -44.50 -41.12 32.77
N ALA A 79 -43.88 -40.02 33.20
CA ALA A 79 -43.12 -39.96 34.43
C ALA A 79 -44.01 -39.71 35.65
N HIS A 80 -45.01 -38.82 35.50
CA HIS A 80 -45.83 -38.28 36.59
C HIS A 80 -47.32 -38.33 36.25
N ALA A 81 -48.18 -38.20 37.27
CA ALA A 81 -49.63 -38.13 37.07
C ALA A 81 -50.13 -36.69 36.79
N ILE A 82 -49.31 -35.69 37.11
CA ILE A 82 -49.61 -34.26 37.02
C ILE A 82 -48.37 -33.56 36.43
N ALA A 83 -48.45 -32.25 36.21
CA ALA A 83 -47.41 -31.40 35.66
C ALA A 83 -46.00 -31.69 36.22
N VAL A 84 -45.02 -31.78 35.32
CA VAL A 84 -43.61 -31.91 35.69
C VAL A 84 -43.09 -30.54 36.14
N ASN A 85 -42.63 -30.43 37.38
CA ASN A 85 -42.18 -29.16 37.94
C ASN A 85 -40.77 -28.77 37.47
N LYS A 86 -39.86 -29.75 37.43
CA LYS A 86 -38.46 -29.54 37.07
C LYS A 86 -37.86 -30.82 36.50
N ILE A 87 -36.99 -30.65 35.51
CA ILE A 87 -36.15 -31.71 34.94
C ILE A 87 -34.69 -31.31 35.15
N SER A 88 -33.85 -32.28 35.47
CA SER A 88 -32.40 -32.13 35.57
C SER A 88 -31.73 -33.27 34.80
N VAL A 89 -30.63 -32.99 34.12
CA VAL A 89 -29.89 -33.96 33.31
C VAL A 89 -28.43 -33.95 33.75
N ASP A 90 -27.77 -35.10 33.72
CA ASP A 90 -26.34 -35.18 34.00
C ASP A 90 -25.50 -34.65 32.81
N ILE A 91 -24.23 -34.30 33.04
CA ILE A 91 -23.40 -33.63 32.02
C ILE A 91 -23.16 -34.47 30.75
N LYS A 92 -23.32 -35.79 30.84
CA LYS A 92 -23.16 -36.70 29.69
C LYS A 92 -24.49 -36.93 28.97
N GLY A 93 -25.63 -36.60 29.58
CA GLY A 93 -26.96 -36.87 29.07
C GLY A 93 -27.28 -38.37 29.05
N ASP A 94 -26.80 -39.13 30.03
CA ASP A 94 -27.12 -40.55 30.19
C ASP A 94 -28.34 -40.75 31.11
N TYR A 95 -28.58 -39.83 32.04
CA TYR A 95 -29.62 -39.89 33.06
C TYR A 95 -30.38 -38.58 33.18
N ILE A 96 -31.70 -38.70 33.30
CA ILE A 96 -32.62 -37.59 33.56
C ILE A 96 -33.27 -37.76 34.93
N ALA A 97 -33.56 -36.67 35.62
CA ALA A 97 -34.36 -36.66 36.83
C ALA A 97 -35.53 -35.70 36.68
N SER A 98 -36.69 -36.09 37.17
CA SER A 98 -37.91 -35.29 37.14
C SER A 98 -38.63 -35.34 38.49
N CYS A 99 -39.33 -34.26 38.81
CA CYS A 99 -40.19 -34.17 39.97
C CYS A 99 -41.54 -33.53 39.65
N SER A 100 -42.56 -33.85 40.44
CA SER A 100 -43.91 -33.30 40.30
C SER A 100 -44.57 -33.14 41.67
N ASP A 101 -45.68 -32.41 41.67
CA ASP A 101 -46.59 -32.24 42.81
C ASP A 101 -47.35 -33.53 43.16
N ASP A 102 -47.29 -34.57 42.32
CA ASP A 102 -47.75 -35.92 42.69
C ASP A 102 -46.88 -36.58 43.79
N GLY A 103 -45.79 -35.91 44.18
CA GLY A 103 -44.84 -36.35 45.20
C GLY A 103 -43.94 -37.50 44.77
N LYS A 104 -43.85 -37.73 43.47
CA LYS A 104 -42.93 -38.68 42.86
C LYS A 104 -41.68 -37.97 42.36
N VAL A 105 -40.53 -38.61 42.55
CA VAL A 105 -39.25 -38.25 41.94
C VAL A 105 -38.79 -39.45 41.13
N LEU A 106 -38.52 -39.21 39.85
CA LEU A 106 -38.05 -40.24 38.93
C LEU A 106 -36.66 -39.86 38.45
N VAL A 107 -35.68 -40.74 38.64
CA VAL A 107 -34.39 -40.71 37.98
C VAL A 107 -34.39 -41.84 36.97
N HIS A 108 -34.27 -41.53 35.68
CA HIS A 108 -34.39 -42.47 34.57
C HIS A 108 -33.12 -42.44 33.71
N GLY A 109 -32.53 -43.61 33.46
CA GLY A 109 -31.43 -43.75 32.51
C GLY A 109 -31.95 -43.90 31.08
N LEU A 110 -31.46 -43.08 30.16
CA LEU A 110 -31.90 -43.07 28.75
C LEU A 110 -31.40 -44.30 27.98
N TYR A 111 -30.15 -44.70 28.24
CA TYR A 111 -29.53 -45.83 27.54
C TYR A 111 -29.48 -47.11 28.36
N THR A 112 -29.79 -47.03 29.66
CA THR A 112 -29.69 -48.15 30.61
C THR A 112 -30.78 -48.09 31.66
N THR A 113 -31.33 -49.24 32.05
CA THR A 113 -32.25 -49.32 33.20
C THR A 113 -31.52 -49.38 34.55
N GLU A 114 -30.20 -49.52 34.54
CA GLU A 114 -29.37 -49.53 35.75
C GLU A 114 -29.34 -48.16 36.42
N ASN A 115 -29.51 -48.13 37.76
CA ASN A 115 -29.53 -46.90 38.57
C ASN A 115 -30.68 -45.94 38.25
N THR A 116 -31.75 -46.46 37.65
CA THR A 116 -33.07 -45.81 37.60
C THR A 116 -33.73 -45.91 38.98
N HIS A 117 -34.22 -44.78 39.51
CA HIS A 117 -34.87 -44.69 40.81
C HIS A 117 -36.23 -44.04 40.68
N SER A 118 -37.28 -44.70 41.20
CA SER A 118 -38.60 -44.10 41.34
C SER A 118 -38.94 -44.03 42.82
N LEU A 119 -39.02 -42.81 43.35
CA LEU A 119 -39.31 -42.55 44.76
C LEU A 119 -40.66 -41.87 44.86
N VAL A 120 -41.48 -42.34 45.80
CA VAL A 120 -42.73 -41.67 46.19
C VAL A 120 -42.53 -41.13 47.59
N LEU A 121 -42.40 -39.81 47.71
CA LEU A 121 -42.09 -39.12 48.97
C LEU A 121 -43.37 -38.71 49.72
N GLY A 122 -44.53 -38.74 49.06
CA GLY A 122 -45.83 -38.38 49.66
C GLY A 122 -45.95 -36.91 50.04
N ARG A 123 -45.12 -36.05 49.45
CA ARG A 123 -45.02 -34.60 49.68
C ARG A 123 -44.81 -33.90 48.34
N LEU A 124 -45.17 -32.62 48.25
CA LEU A 124 -44.98 -31.83 47.04
C LEU A 124 -43.48 -31.59 46.80
N VAL A 125 -42.97 -32.06 45.66
CA VAL A 125 -41.56 -31.88 45.29
C VAL A 125 -41.48 -30.84 44.19
N LYS A 126 -41.00 -29.64 44.54
CA LYS A 126 -40.95 -28.49 43.63
C LYS A 126 -39.68 -28.45 42.79
N SER A 127 -38.58 -29.01 43.30
CA SER A 127 -37.30 -28.97 42.59
C SER A 127 -36.51 -30.28 42.75
N VAL A 128 -35.73 -30.61 41.73
CA VAL A 128 -34.82 -31.77 41.70
C VAL A 128 -33.54 -31.36 41.00
N ALA A 129 -32.40 -31.87 41.44
CA ALA A 129 -31.12 -31.68 40.76
C ALA A 129 -30.27 -32.96 40.82
N LEU A 130 -29.75 -33.40 39.68
CA LEU A 130 -28.78 -34.48 39.61
C LEU A 130 -27.37 -33.99 39.90
N ASP A 131 -26.54 -34.86 40.47
CA ASP A 131 -25.09 -34.66 40.45
C ASP A 131 -24.62 -34.60 38.98
N PRO A 132 -23.87 -33.56 38.55
CA PRO A 132 -23.35 -33.47 37.19
C PRO A 132 -22.61 -34.73 36.74
N TYR A 133 -21.96 -35.44 37.69
CA TYR A 133 -21.26 -36.70 37.44
C TYR A 133 -22.08 -37.95 37.80
N TYR A 134 -23.41 -37.86 37.76
CA TYR A 134 -24.28 -38.99 38.08
C TYR A 134 -23.93 -40.22 37.24
N PHE A 135 -23.59 -40.09 35.95
CA PHE A 135 -23.17 -41.22 35.09
C PHE A 135 -21.91 -41.96 35.57
N LYS A 136 -21.01 -41.29 36.31
CA LYS A 136 -19.70 -41.83 36.67
C LYS A 136 -19.81 -42.91 37.75
N SER A 137 -19.27 -44.09 37.48
CA SER A 137 -19.15 -45.15 38.48
C SER A 137 -18.30 -44.67 39.67
N GLY A 138 -18.85 -44.78 40.88
CA GLY A 138 -18.20 -44.31 42.12
C GLY A 138 -18.58 -42.90 42.58
N SER A 139 -19.41 -42.15 41.82
CA SER A 139 -19.92 -40.84 42.26
C SER A 139 -20.91 -40.91 43.44
N GLY A 140 -21.34 -42.13 43.80
CA GLY A 140 -22.42 -42.34 44.75
C GLY A 140 -23.81 -42.13 44.16
N ARG A 141 -23.95 -41.91 42.83
CA ARG A 141 -25.24 -41.74 42.12
C ARG A 141 -26.15 -40.78 42.89
N ARG A 142 -25.64 -39.58 43.14
CA ARG A 142 -26.23 -38.62 44.06
C ARG A 142 -27.26 -37.73 43.36
N PHE A 143 -28.33 -37.39 44.05
CA PHE A 143 -29.29 -36.40 43.59
C PHE A 143 -29.97 -35.69 44.77
N LEU A 144 -30.49 -34.50 44.52
CA LEU A 144 -31.15 -33.66 45.49
C LEU A 144 -32.63 -33.55 45.18
N THR A 145 -33.44 -33.50 46.23
CA THR A 145 -34.85 -33.13 46.13
C THR A 145 -35.12 -31.94 47.04
N GLY A 146 -35.93 -31.00 46.54
CA GLY A 146 -36.43 -29.86 47.28
C GLY A 146 -37.92 -30.01 47.57
N ASP A 147 -38.24 -30.29 48.83
CA ASP A 147 -39.57 -30.13 49.41
C ASP A 147 -39.48 -29.02 50.49
N ASN A 148 -40.00 -29.24 51.69
CA ASN A 148 -39.76 -28.39 52.87
C ASN A 148 -38.32 -28.57 53.41
N LYS A 149 -37.58 -29.55 52.90
CA LYS A 149 -36.19 -29.86 53.27
C LYS A 149 -35.35 -30.00 52.00
N LEU A 150 -34.08 -29.62 52.09
CA LEU A 150 -33.11 -29.99 51.08
C LEU A 150 -32.53 -31.35 51.44
N THR A 151 -32.90 -32.39 50.69
CA THR A 151 -32.49 -33.78 50.97
C THR A 151 -31.56 -34.30 49.88
N LEU A 152 -30.37 -34.74 50.27
CA LEU A 152 -29.39 -35.43 49.44
C LEU A 152 -29.60 -36.93 49.52
N TYR A 153 -29.81 -37.56 48.38
CA TYR A 153 -29.85 -39.00 48.23
C TYR A 153 -28.52 -39.50 47.67
N GLU A 154 -27.95 -40.51 48.31
CA GLU A 154 -26.68 -41.14 47.91
C GLU A 154 -26.80 -42.67 47.92
N LYS A 155 -26.31 -43.32 46.87
CA LYS A 155 -26.22 -44.78 46.78
C LYS A 155 -25.03 -45.28 47.59
N THR A 156 -25.33 -46.06 48.61
CA THR A 156 -24.35 -46.71 49.48
C THR A 156 -23.74 -47.96 48.82
N PHE A 157 -22.61 -48.45 49.36
CA PHE A 157 -21.94 -49.67 48.90
C PHE A 157 -22.85 -50.92 48.86
N LEU A 158 -23.89 -50.97 49.71
CA LEU A 158 -24.88 -52.05 49.74
C LEU A 158 -26.03 -51.87 48.72
N ASN A 159 -25.86 -50.99 47.73
CA ASN A 159 -26.88 -50.66 46.72
C ASN A 159 -28.20 -50.11 47.32
N ARG A 160 -28.15 -49.60 48.56
CA ARG A 160 -29.27 -48.91 49.21
C ARG A 160 -29.14 -47.41 49.02
N LEU A 161 -30.26 -46.73 48.81
CA LEU A 161 -30.31 -45.29 48.76
C LEU A 161 -30.41 -44.72 50.18
N ARG A 162 -29.40 -43.94 50.59
CA ARG A 162 -29.39 -43.22 51.87
C ARG A 162 -29.89 -41.80 51.62
N SER A 163 -30.81 -41.33 52.45
CA SER A 163 -31.24 -39.94 52.48
C SER A 163 -30.52 -39.19 53.61
N THR A 164 -30.07 -37.98 53.31
CA THR A 164 -29.41 -37.07 54.23
C THR A 164 -30.03 -35.69 54.08
N VAL A 165 -30.66 -35.20 55.15
CA VAL A 165 -31.21 -33.84 55.17
C VAL A 165 -30.04 -32.88 55.35
N LEU A 166 -29.79 -32.04 54.33
CA LEU A 166 -28.75 -31.02 54.36
C LEU A 166 -29.22 -29.77 55.12
N PHE A 167 -30.50 -29.40 54.94
CA PHE A 167 -31.11 -28.24 55.58
C PHE A 167 -32.64 -28.41 55.68
N GLU A 168 -33.24 -27.87 56.73
CA GLU A 168 -34.70 -27.78 56.92
C GLU A 168 -35.14 -26.33 56.74
N CYS A 169 -36.01 -26.09 55.78
CA CYS A 169 -36.30 -24.75 55.27
C CYS A 169 -37.57 -24.18 55.89
N GLU A 170 -37.61 -22.86 56.06
CA GLU A 170 -38.86 -22.12 56.24
C GLU A 170 -39.45 -21.94 54.83
N GLY A 171 -40.57 -22.60 54.57
CA GLY A 171 -41.17 -22.67 53.22
C GLY A 171 -40.66 -23.84 52.37
N ASN A 172 -40.91 -23.76 51.07
CA ASN A 172 -40.50 -24.77 50.10
C ASN A 172 -39.21 -24.39 49.36
N VAL A 173 -38.40 -25.39 49.03
CA VAL A 173 -37.23 -25.21 48.16
C VAL A 173 -37.70 -25.03 46.71
N GLN A 174 -37.73 -23.79 46.26
CA GLN A 174 -38.29 -23.40 44.96
C GLN A 174 -37.39 -23.79 43.78
N ALA A 175 -36.08 -23.64 43.93
CA ALA A 175 -35.11 -23.92 42.89
C ALA A 175 -33.82 -24.50 43.48
N ILE A 176 -33.17 -25.40 42.72
CA ILE A 176 -31.88 -25.99 43.05
C ILE A 176 -31.03 -25.96 41.78
N ALA A 177 -29.79 -25.52 41.91
CA ALA A 177 -28.78 -25.57 40.86
C ALA A 177 -27.50 -26.20 41.43
N TRP A 178 -27.10 -27.35 40.88
CA TRP A 178 -25.91 -28.08 41.30
C TRP A 178 -24.77 -27.84 40.30
N HIS A 179 -23.63 -27.34 40.78
CA HIS A 179 -22.40 -27.28 40.01
C HIS A 179 -21.21 -27.85 40.80
N GLU A 180 -20.66 -28.97 40.32
CA GLU A 180 -19.55 -29.71 40.95
C GLU A 180 -19.71 -29.94 42.47
N ARG A 181 -19.00 -29.15 43.29
CA ARG A 181 -19.01 -29.23 44.75
C ARG A 181 -20.04 -28.31 45.41
N PHE A 182 -20.55 -27.32 44.68
CA PHE A 182 -21.44 -26.29 45.19
C PHE A 182 -22.89 -26.57 44.79
N ILE A 183 -23.79 -26.37 45.75
CA ILE A 183 -25.23 -26.44 45.54
C ILE A 183 -25.79 -25.07 45.89
N ALA A 184 -26.39 -24.39 44.92
CA ALA A 184 -27.22 -23.23 45.16
C ALA A 184 -28.67 -23.66 45.26
N TRP A 185 -29.40 -23.15 46.24
CA TRP A 185 -30.83 -23.40 46.37
C TRP A 185 -31.56 -22.18 46.90
N ALA A 186 -32.80 -22.01 46.45
CA ALA A 186 -33.65 -20.88 46.77
C ALA A 186 -34.80 -21.30 47.71
N SER A 187 -35.11 -20.41 48.66
CA SER A 187 -36.28 -20.47 49.54
C SER A 187 -36.88 -19.07 49.68
N GLU A 188 -38.01 -18.98 50.37
CA GLU A 188 -38.69 -17.72 50.69
C GLU A 188 -37.79 -16.69 51.41
N VAL A 189 -36.78 -17.15 52.13
CA VAL A 189 -35.81 -16.27 52.83
C VAL A 189 -34.74 -15.70 51.89
N GLY A 190 -34.44 -16.41 50.80
CA GLY A 190 -33.38 -16.09 49.86
C GLY A 190 -32.61 -17.31 49.37
N VAL A 191 -31.44 -17.06 48.78
CA VAL A 191 -30.61 -18.09 48.15
C VAL A 191 -29.45 -18.46 49.08
N ARG A 192 -29.23 -19.76 49.28
CA ARG A 192 -28.08 -20.28 50.01
C ARG A 192 -27.18 -21.08 49.08
N VAL A 193 -25.88 -21.01 49.34
CA VAL A 193 -24.90 -21.90 48.71
C VAL A 193 -24.36 -22.86 49.76
N TYR A 194 -24.34 -24.15 49.43
CA TYR A 194 -23.84 -25.23 50.27
C TYR A 194 -22.64 -25.89 49.60
N ASP A 195 -21.57 -26.08 50.36
CA ASP A 195 -20.39 -26.81 49.91
C ASP A 195 -20.46 -28.27 50.39
N LEU A 196 -20.56 -29.20 49.45
CA LEU A 196 -20.67 -30.62 49.72
C LEU A 196 -19.40 -31.23 50.35
N GLN A 197 -18.22 -30.68 50.04
CA GLN A 197 -16.96 -31.22 50.57
C GLN A 197 -16.76 -30.80 52.02
N ALA A 198 -16.96 -29.51 52.31
CA ALA A 198 -16.87 -28.96 53.66
C ALA A 198 -18.11 -29.25 54.53
N ARG A 199 -19.22 -29.68 53.91
CA ARG A 199 -20.53 -29.96 54.54
C ARG A 199 -21.06 -28.76 55.34
N CYS A 200 -20.92 -27.57 54.77
CA CYS A 200 -21.32 -26.32 55.40
C CYS A 200 -22.00 -25.39 54.40
N SER A 201 -22.87 -24.50 54.89
CA SER A 201 -23.41 -23.40 54.08
C SER A 201 -22.42 -22.23 54.06
N LEU A 202 -22.14 -21.71 52.87
CA LEU A 202 -21.17 -20.63 52.66
C LEU A 202 -21.74 -19.25 52.97
N GLY A 203 -23.06 -19.09 52.88
CA GLY A 203 -23.75 -17.82 53.11
C GLY A 203 -25.23 -17.88 52.70
N LEU A 204 -25.99 -16.93 53.23
CA LEU A 204 -27.38 -16.66 52.85
C LEU A 204 -27.43 -15.29 52.18
N ILE A 205 -27.82 -15.30 50.91
CA ILE A 205 -28.10 -14.10 50.13
C ILE A 205 -29.56 -13.75 50.41
N GLN A 206 -29.78 -12.94 51.45
CA GLN A 206 -31.12 -12.49 51.84
C GLN A 206 -31.68 -11.52 50.83
N TRP A 207 -32.98 -11.62 50.61
CA TRP A 207 -33.72 -10.68 49.78
C TRP A 207 -34.32 -9.55 50.59
N GLU A 208 -34.39 -8.37 49.98
CA GLU A 208 -35.09 -7.24 50.57
C GLU A 208 -36.59 -7.44 50.37
N LYS A 209 -37.34 -7.56 51.47
CA LYS A 209 -38.79 -7.71 51.41
C LYS A 209 -39.42 -6.35 51.08
N ASN A 210 -39.78 -6.16 49.82
CA ASN A 210 -40.62 -5.02 49.42
C ASN A 210 -42.06 -5.25 49.90
N THR A 211 -42.68 -4.23 50.50
CA THR A 211 -44.02 -4.32 51.09
C THR A 211 -45.17 -4.49 50.09
N SER A 212 -44.91 -4.37 48.79
CA SER A 212 -45.93 -4.33 47.73
C SER A 212 -46.16 -5.65 47.00
N THR A 213 -45.22 -6.61 47.06
CA THR A 213 -45.28 -7.85 46.26
C THR A 213 -44.95 -9.08 47.11
N SER A 214 -45.83 -10.09 47.06
CA SER A 214 -45.59 -11.42 47.63
C SER A 214 -44.49 -12.12 46.83
N ILE A 215 -43.29 -12.18 47.41
CA ILE A 215 -42.12 -12.85 46.83
C ILE A 215 -42.40 -14.35 46.55
N GLU A 216 -43.33 -14.95 47.29
CA GLU A 216 -43.78 -16.35 47.17
C GLU A 216 -44.38 -16.67 45.79
N ASP A 217 -44.94 -15.66 45.11
CA ASP A 217 -45.61 -15.85 43.82
C ASP A 217 -44.63 -15.91 42.64
N TYR A 218 -43.34 -15.64 42.84
CA TYR A 218 -42.35 -15.59 41.75
C TYR A 218 -41.32 -16.70 41.86
N ARG A 219 -41.02 -17.37 40.75
CA ARG A 219 -39.95 -18.36 40.67
C ARG A 219 -38.58 -17.70 40.78
N CYS A 220 -37.71 -18.27 41.62
CA CYS A 220 -36.30 -17.92 41.61
C CYS A 220 -35.54 -18.67 40.50
N ASN A 221 -34.83 -17.94 39.65
CA ASN A 221 -34.00 -18.47 38.57
C ASN A 221 -32.54 -18.53 39.03
N LEU A 222 -31.96 -19.72 39.03
CA LEU A 222 -30.58 -19.99 39.43
C LEU A 222 -29.82 -20.60 38.28
N LEU A 223 -28.70 -19.99 37.91
CA LEU A 223 -27.82 -20.49 36.85
C LEU A 223 -26.35 -20.34 37.24
N TRP A 224 -25.58 -21.39 37.00
CA TRP A 224 -24.12 -21.34 37.08
C TRP A 224 -23.56 -20.96 35.72
N SER A 225 -23.03 -19.73 35.59
CA SER A 225 -22.42 -19.27 34.33
C SER A 225 -20.97 -19.72 34.19
N ALA A 226 -20.27 -19.92 35.31
CA ALA A 226 -18.92 -20.44 35.37
C ALA A 226 -18.72 -21.23 36.68
N ALA A 227 -17.55 -21.88 36.83
CA ALA A 227 -17.25 -22.74 37.97
C ALA A 227 -17.49 -22.10 39.36
N ASN A 228 -17.24 -20.79 39.44
CA ASN A 228 -17.37 -20.01 40.67
C ASN A 228 -18.36 -18.85 40.54
N THR A 229 -19.15 -18.77 39.46
CA THR A 229 -20.06 -17.64 39.22
C THR A 229 -21.50 -18.14 39.19
N LEU A 230 -22.28 -17.67 40.16
CA LEU A 230 -23.70 -17.98 40.32
C LEU A 230 -24.51 -16.74 39.98
N MET A 231 -25.40 -16.86 39.00
CA MET A 231 -26.35 -15.82 38.64
C MET A 231 -27.72 -16.15 39.24
N ILE A 232 -28.32 -15.14 39.88
CA ILE A 232 -29.58 -15.24 40.59
C ILE A 232 -30.50 -14.16 40.04
N GLY A 233 -31.69 -14.54 39.59
CA GLY A 233 -32.73 -13.61 39.18
C GLY A 233 -34.02 -13.95 39.90
N TRP A 234 -34.56 -13.00 40.64
CA TRP A 234 -35.79 -13.22 41.39
C TRP A 234 -36.61 -11.94 41.45
N VAL A 235 -37.92 -12.07 41.20
CA VAL A 235 -38.86 -10.95 41.09
C VAL A 235 -38.38 -9.95 40.04
N ASP A 236 -37.63 -8.92 40.41
CA ASP A 236 -37.16 -7.84 39.55
C ASP A 236 -35.70 -7.46 39.79
N THR A 237 -34.95 -8.26 40.54
CA THR A 237 -33.54 -7.96 40.81
C THR A 237 -32.68 -9.14 40.40
N VAL A 238 -31.52 -8.82 39.83
CA VAL A 238 -30.49 -9.78 39.45
C VAL A 238 -29.31 -9.61 40.40
N ARG A 239 -28.74 -10.73 40.86
CA ARG A 239 -27.50 -10.76 41.62
C ARG A 239 -26.53 -11.73 40.98
N ILE A 240 -25.34 -11.24 40.66
CA ILE A 240 -24.23 -12.05 40.16
C ILE A 240 -23.24 -12.24 41.32
N CYS A 241 -23.15 -13.47 41.79
CA CYS A 241 -22.38 -13.86 42.95
C CYS A 241 -21.13 -14.62 42.53
N ILE A 242 -19.97 -14.22 43.06
CA ILE A 242 -18.70 -14.91 42.83
C ILE A 242 -18.30 -15.65 44.10
N ILE A 243 -18.01 -16.94 43.94
CA ILE A 243 -17.49 -17.80 45.00
C ILE A 243 -15.98 -17.68 45.02
N ARG A 244 -15.45 -16.90 45.98
CA ARG A 244 -14.02 -16.74 46.14
C ARG A 244 -13.50 -17.53 47.34
N LYS A 245 -12.24 -17.96 47.25
CA LYS A 245 -11.52 -18.53 48.38
C LYS A 245 -11.12 -17.41 49.35
N ARG A 246 -11.26 -17.64 50.65
CA ARG A 246 -10.81 -16.70 51.69
C ARG A 246 -9.30 -16.58 51.72
N ASN A 247 -8.81 -15.37 51.99
CA ASN A 247 -7.39 -15.11 52.18
C ASN A 247 -6.89 -15.72 53.51
N GLN A 248 -5.59 -16.02 53.60
CA GLN A 248 -5.00 -16.61 54.83
C GLN A 248 -5.23 -15.77 56.08
N ILE A 249 -5.38 -14.45 55.94
CA ILE A 249 -5.68 -13.52 57.04
C ILE A 249 -7.13 -13.68 57.52
N GLU A 250 -8.10 -13.81 56.60
CA GLU A 250 -9.52 -14.00 56.90
C GLU A 250 -9.78 -15.36 57.58
N LEU A 251 -8.97 -16.38 57.25
CA LEU A 251 -9.03 -17.72 57.85
C LEU A 251 -8.46 -17.80 59.27
N GLN A 252 -7.70 -16.79 59.74
CA GLN A 252 -7.16 -16.76 61.10
C GLN A 252 -8.20 -16.31 62.14
N THR A 253 -9.25 -15.62 61.71
CA THR A 253 -10.46 -15.35 62.50
C THR A 253 -11.25 -16.66 62.66
N ARG A 254 -11.69 -16.99 63.88
CA ARG A 254 -12.29 -18.32 64.22
C ARG A 254 -13.49 -18.73 63.35
N ASP A 255 -13.57 -20.03 63.04
CA ASP A 255 -14.70 -20.80 62.47
C ASP A 255 -15.35 -20.29 61.18
N VAL A 256 -14.56 -19.75 60.24
CA VAL A 256 -15.05 -19.33 58.92
C VAL A 256 -14.73 -20.35 57.82
N THR A 257 -15.67 -20.57 56.91
CA THR A 257 -15.56 -21.48 55.75
C THR A 257 -14.42 -21.10 54.80
N GLU A 258 -13.85 -22.09 54.09
CA GLU A 258 -12.75 -21.86 53.14
C GLU A 258 -13.16 -20.93 51.98
N TYR A 259 -14.41 -21.07 51.54
CA TYR A 259 -15.00 -20.25 50.49
C TYR A 259 -16.04 -19.31 51.08
N LEU A 260 -16.26 -18.17 50.42
CA LEU A 260 -17.40 -17.30 50.65
C LEU A 260 -18.09 -16.97 49.34
N VAL A 261 -19.34 -16.55 49.44
CA VAL A 261 -20.14 -16.09 48.32
C VAL A 261 -20.27 -14.58 48.42
N ASP A 262 -19.68 -13.87 47.47
CA ASP A 262 -19.78 -12.42 47.38
C ASP A 262 -20.76 -12.01 46.28
N PRO A 263 -21.84 -11.27 46.59
CA PRO A 263 -22.65 -10.62 45.56
C PRO A 263 -21.86 -9.46 44.99
N VAL A 264 -21.25 -9.65 43.81
CA VAL A 264 -20.38 -8.64 43.18
C VAL A 264 -21.21 -7.58 42.45
N TYR A 265 -22.26 -8.02 41.75
CA TYR A 265 -23.17 -7.13 41.04
C TYR A 265 -24.59 -7.38 41.52
N THR A 266 -25.33 -6.31 41.80
CA THR A 266 -26.75 -6.33 42.17
C THR A 266 -27.44 -5.16 41.50
N PHE A 267 -28.47 -5.42 40.71
CA PHE A 267 -29.24 -4.39 40.01
C PHE A 267 -30.71 -4.78 39.88
N GLN A 268 -31.56 -3.77 39.84
CA GLN A 268 -33.01 -3.89 39.67
C GLN A 268 -33.39 -3.61 38.21
N THR A 269 -34.36 -4.37 37.72
CA THR A 269 -34.89 -4.26 36.36
C THR A 269 -36.33 -3.77 36.39
N ASP A 270 -36.78 -3.18 35.29
CA ASP A 270 -38.20 -2.78 35.12
C ASP A 270 -39.12 -3.96 34.76
N TYR A 271 -38.54 -5.15 34.61
CA TYR A 271 -39.23 -6.39 34.27
C TYR A 271 -39.32 -7.34 35.47
N PHE A 272 -40.33 -8.20 35.47
CA PHE A 272 -40.35 -9.41 36.27
C PHE A 272 -39.52 -10.50 35.57
N ILE A 273 -38.54 -11.07 36.27
CA ILE A 273 -37.53 -11.98 35.70
C ILE A 273 -38.09 -13.40 35.58
N SER A 274 -38.26 -13.86 34.36
CA SER A 274 -38.65 -15.23 34.02
C SER A 274 -37.46 -16.15 33.73
N GLY A 275 -36.30 -15.59 33.42
CA GLY A 275 -35.09 -16.35 33.13
C GLY A 275 -33.87 -15.47 32.89
N LEU A 276 -32.69 -16.06 32.98
CA LEU A 276 -31.41 -15.35 32.84
C LEU A 276 -30.31 -16.27 32.31
N GLY A 277 -29.32 -15.71 31.63
CA GLY A 277 -28.24 -16.46 30.99
C GLY A 277 -27.01 -15.62 30.65
N PRO A 278 -25.80 -16.20 30.61
CA PRO A 278 -24.65 -15.52 30.03
C PRO A 278 -24.74 -15.46 28.50
N PHE A 279 -24.28 -14.36 27.91
CA PHE A 279 -24.01 -14.21 26.48
C PHE A 279 -22.60 -13.63 26.32
N ASP A 280 -21.61 -14.50 26.17
CA ASP A 280 -20.20 -14.17 26.28
C ASP A 280 -19.90 -13.37 27.57
N ASP A 281 -19.65 -12.07 27.44
CA ASP A 281 -19.36 -11.14 28.52
C ASP A 281 -20.58 -10.36 29.04
N GLN A 282 -21.73 -10.53 28.39
CA GLN A 282 -23.00 -9.85 28.66
C GLN A 282 -24.00 -10.78 29.37
N LEU A 283 -25.08 -10.19 29.88
CA LEU A 283 -26.21 -10.91 30.49
C LEU A 283 -27.41 -10.86 29.54
N VAL A 284 -28.03 -12.02 29.33
CA VAL A 284 -29.35 -12.15 28.70
C VAL A 284 -30.39 -12.34 29.79
N LEU A 285 -31.47 -11.57 29.70
CA LEU A 285 -32.55 -11.56 30.67
C LEU A 285 -33.89 -11.67 29.96
N LEU A 286 -34.66 -12.70 30.31
CA LEU A 286 -36.04 -12.84 29.88
C LEU A 286 -36.93 -12.24 30.96
N GLY A 287 -37.68 -11.21 30.60
CA GLY A 287 -38.54 -10.49 31.53
C GLY A 287 -39.93 -10.21 30.97
N VAL A 288 -40.90 -10.07 31.86
CA VAL A 288 -42.25 -9.58 31.54
C VAL A 288 -42.39 -8.16 32.12
N PRO A 289 -42.84 -7.16 31.34
CA PRO A 289 -43.02 -5.80 31.86
C PRO A 289 -43.92 -5.76 33.09
N LYS A 290 -43.57 -4.93 34.09
CA LYS A 290 -44.35 -4.77 35.33
C LYS A 290 -45.70 -4.10 35.07
N GLU A 291 -45.76 -3.19 34.11
CA GLU A 291 -46.97 -2.46 33.74
C GLU A 291 -47.79 -3.26 32.72
N CYS A 292 -49.09 -3.39 32.96
CA CYS A 292 -50.01 -3.93 31.96
C CYS A 292 -50.22 -2.90 30.85
N ASP A 293 -50.68 -3.36 29.69
CA ASP A 293 -51.04 -2.47 28.59
C ASP A 293 -52.22 -1.56 29.00
N SER A 294 -52.05 -0.25 28.77
CA SER A 294 -52.98 0.80 29.19
C SER A 294 -54.35 0.71 28.49
N GLU A 295 -54.43 0.11 27.31
CA GLU A 295 -55.68 0.00 26.54
C GLU A 295 -56.45 -1.29 26.87
N THR A 296 -55.74 -2.41 27.03
CA THR A 296 -56.36 -3.74 27.19
C THR A 296 -56.40 -4.22 28.64
N GLY A 297 -55.57 -3.67 29.52
CA GLY A 297 -55.39 -4.14 30.89
C GLY A 297 -54.74 -5.52 31.00
N LYS A 298 -54.24 -6.07 29.88
CA LYS A 298 -53.61 -7.40 29.82
C LYS A 298 -52.08 -7.31 29.90
N ALA A 299 -51.45 -8.46 30.09
CA ALA A 299 -49.99 -8.57 30.14
C ALA A 299 -49.36 -8.12 28.81
N GLN A 300 -48.27 -7.37 28.89
CA GLN A 300 -47.49 -6.97 27.73
C GLN A 300 -46.63 -8.13 27.19
N ARG A 301 -46.05 -7.95 26.00
CA ARG A 301 -45.18 -8.94 25.39
C ARG A 301 -43.93 -9.17 26.27
N PRO A 302 -43.50 -10.42 26.45
CA PRO A 302 -42.25 -10.70 27.12
C PRO A 302 -41.07 -10.14 26.31
N VAL A 303 -40.04 -9.71 27.01
CA VAL A 303 -38.87 -9.03 26.48
C VAL A 303 -37.64 -9.89 26.74
N LEU A 304 -36.78 -10.02 25.72
CA LEU A 304 -35.43 -10.52 25.89
C LEU A 304 -34.46 -9.33 25.86
N SER A 305 -33.86 -9.01 27.00
CA SER A 305 -32.90 -7.92 27.15
C SER A 305 -31.47 -8.46 27.20
N ILE A 306 -30.56 -7.86 26.44
CA ILE A 306 -29.12 -8.09 26.51
C ILE A 306 -28.50 -6.88 27.18
N ALA A 307 -27.83 -7.09 28.32
CA ALA A 307 -27.28 -6.00 29.11
C ALA A 307 -25.81 -6.24 29.48
N ASP A 308 -25.04 -5.15 29.55
CA ASP A 308 -23.74 -5.14 30.21
C ASP A 308 -23.93 -4.89 31.71
N TYR A 309 -23.08 -5.50 32.53
CA TYR A 309 -23.14 -5.43 33.99
C TYR A 309 -21.77 -5.20 34.65
N LYS A 310 -20.67 -5.13 33.88
CA LYS A 310 -19.30 -5.08 34.43
C LYS A 310 -18.92 -3.74 35.06
N ASP A 311 -19.67 -2.66 34.79
CA ASP A 311 -19.41 -1.31 35.30
C ASP A 311 -20.34 -0.87 36.46
N CYS A 312 -20.98 -1.83 37.14
CA CYS A 312 -21.94 -1.59 38.24
C CYS A 312 -23.20 -0.81 37.84
N GLU A 313 -23.39 -0.50 36.56
CA GLU A 313 -24.63 -0.01 35.97
C GLU A 313 -25.19 -1.09 35.05
N PHE A 314 -26.50 -1.36 35.16
CA PHE A 314 -27.20 -2.23 34.22
C PHE A 314 -27.48 -1.41 32.95
N CYS A 315 -26.66 -1.61 31.93
CA CYS A 315 -26.82 -0.92 30.65
C CYS A 315 -27.43 -1.87 29.63
N GLU A 316 -28.72 -1.67 29.32
CA GLU A 316 -29.38 -2.42 28.24
C GLU A 316 -28.77 -2.07 26.89
N VAL A 317 -28.25 -3.09 26.21
CA VAL A 317 -27.62 -2.98 24.89
C VAL A 317 -28.58 -3.39 23.77
N SER A 318 -29.48 -4.34 24.03
CA SER A 318 -30.55 -4.76 23.12
C SER A 318 -31.78 -5.09 23.94
N ASN A 319 -32.96 -4.73 23.44
CA ASN A 319 -34.23 -4.98 24.12
C ASN A 319 -35.27 -5.44 23.08
N ASP A 320 -35.49 -6.75 23.03
CA ASP A 320 -36.25 -7.40 21.96
C ASP A 320 -37.60 -7.88 22.48
N SER A 321 -38.69 -7.26 22.00
CA SER A 321 -40.06 -7.65 22.33
C SER A 321 -40.49 -8.92 21.56
N LEU A 322 -40.77 -10.00 22.29
CA LEU A 322 -41.05 -11.31 21.71
C LEU A 322 -42.53 -11.49 21.36
N ASN A 323 -42.82 -11.85 20.11
CA ASN A 323 -44.19 -12.12 19.65
C ASN A 323 -44.65 -13.56 19.93
N ILE A 324 -44.78 -13.92 21.20
CA ILE A 324 -45.16 -15.27 21.66
C ILE A 324 -46.67 -15.48 21.54
N ARG A 325 -47.12 -16.65 21.05
CA ARG A 325 -48.56 -16.94 20.95
C ARG A 325 -49.22 -16.98 22.33
N GLY A 326 -50.31 -16.24 22.53
CA GLY A 326 -51.08 -16.26 23.78
C GLY A 326 -50.46 -15.45 24.93
N TYR A 327 -49.48 -14.58 24.66
CA TYR A 327 -48.77 -13.81 25.69
C TYR A 327 -49.70 -13.05 26.67
N GLU A 328 -50.86 -12.61 26.20
CA GLU A 328 -51.84 -11.86 27.00
C GLU A 328 -52.41 -12.65 28.19
N GLU A 329 -52.39 -13.98 28.13
CA GLU A 329 -52.95 -14.89 29.14
C GLU A 329 -51.89 -15.46 30.09
N TYR A 330 -50.61 -15.16 29.85
CA TYR A 330 -49.50 -15.76 30.58
C TYR A 330 -48.91 -14.83 31.63
N SER A 331 -48.47 -15.44 32.73
CA SER A 331 -47.78 -14.78 33.83
C SER A 331 -46.25 -14.92 33.70
N CYS A 332 -45.50 -14.18 34.51
CA CYS A 332 -44.04 -14.27 34.59
C CYS A 332 -43.53 -15.71 34.83
N ASN A 333 -44.28 -16.55 35.54
CA ASN A 333 -43.86 -17.92 35.82
C ASN A 333 -44.11 -18.87 34.65
N ASP A 334 -45.00 -18.55 33.71
CA ASP A 334 -45.30 -19.44 32.59
C ASP A 334 -44.18 -19.46 31.55
N TYR A 335 -43.29 -18.46 31.61
CA TYR A 335 -42.11 -18.37 30.78
C TYR A 335 -40.91 -19.07 31.42
N TYR A 336 -40.12 -19.72 30.58
CA TYR A 336 -38.83 -20.31 30.94
C TYR A 336 -37.77 -19.90 29.94
N LEU A 337 -36.56 -19.66 30.43
CA LEU A 337 -35.36 -19.52 29.63
C LEU A 337 -34.41 -20.65 29.99
N ASP A 338 -33.97 -21.39 28.99
CA ASP A 338 -32.87 -22.34 29.11
C ASP A 338 -31.92 -22.16 27.92
N MET A 339 -30.70 -22.69 27.98
CA MET A 339 -29.68 -22.37 26.98
C MET A 339 -28.58 -23.40 26.80
N LEU A 340 -27.99 -23.37 25.61
CA LEU A 340 -26.70 -23.97 25.33
C LEU A 340 -25.64 -22.87 25.47
N ILE A 341 -25.00 -22.82 26.64
CA ILE A 341 -24.00 -21.79 26.97
C ILE A 341 -22.85 -21.77 25.95
N GLU A 342 -22.40 -22.95 25.48
CA GLU A 342 -21.29 -23.05 24.53
C GLU A 342 -21.63 -22.54 23.11
N GLU A 343 -22.92 -22.52 22.75
CA GLU A 343 -23.40 -22.09 21.43
C GLU A 343 -24.10 -20.72 21.47
N ASN A 344 -24.18 -20.08 22.64
CA ASN A 344 -24.97 -18.87 22.88
C ASN A 344 -26.42 -18.97 22.35
N ARG A 345 -27.03 -20.16 22.46
CA ARG A 345 -28.36 -20.46 21.94
C ARG A 345 -29.37 -20.53 23.07
N PHE A 346 -30.37 -19.66 23.06
CA PHE A 346 -31.36 -19.52 24.11
C PHE A 346 -32.72 -20.08 23.66
N PHE A 347 -33.35 -20.87 24.52
CA PHE A 347 -34.66 -21.47 24.31
C PHE A 347 -35.65 -20.78 25.23
N ILE A 348 -36.51 -19.96 24.65
CA ILE A 348 -37.58 -19.24 25.31
C ILE A 348 -38.85 -20.06 25.16
N VAL A 349 -39.37 -20.54 26.28
CA VAL A 349 -40.51 -21.46 26.31
C VAL A 349 -41.69 -20.79 26.98
N SER A 350 -42.85 -20.91 26.36
CA SER A 350 -44.16 -20.62 26.94
C SER A 350 -45.02 -21.89 26.90
N PRO A 351 -46.19 -21.92 27.57
CA PRO A 351 -47.03 -23.10 27.60
C PRO A 351 -47.44 -23.63 26.21
N LYS A 352 -47.50 -22.77 25.19
CA LYS A 352 -47.97 -23.10 23.83
C LYS A 352 -47.03 -22.68 22.70
N ASP A 353 -45.81 -22.23 23.01
CA ASP A 353 -44.84 -21.79 22.00
C ASP A 353 -43.40 -21.99 22.49
N ILE A 354 -42.48 -22.26 21.56
CA ILE A 354 -41.05 -22.34 21.84
C ILE A 354 -40.31 -21.53 20.78
N VAL A 355 -39.61 -20.51 21.23
CA VAL A 355 -38.81 -19.60 20.40
C VAL A 355 -37.35 -19.80 20.75
N VAL A 356 -36.52 -20.00 19.73
CA VAL A 356 -35.08 -20.16 19.88
C VAL A 356 -34.41 -18.87 19.43
N ALA A 357 -33.66 -18.24 20.33
CA ALA A 357 -32.83 -17.09 20.03
C ALA A 357 -31.38 -17.55 19.82
N SER A 358 -30.78 -17.22 18.68
CA SER A 358 -29.38 -17.55 18.35
C SER A 358 -28.64 -16.32 17.82
N PRO A 359 -27.31 -16.23 17.99
CA PRO A 359 -26.53 -15.19 17.34
C PRO A 359 -26.64 -15.31 15.81
N PHE A 360 -26.46 -14.19 15.11
CA PHE A 360 -26.38 -14.20 13.65
C PHE A 360 -25.10 -14.86 13.18
N ASP A 361 -25.21 -15.80 12.25
CA ASP A 361 -24.07 -16.27 11.49
C ASP A 361 -23.50 -15.12 10.65
N ILE A 362 -22.19 -15.15 10.40
CA ILE A 362 -21.48 -14.13 9.60
C ILE A 362 -22.16 -13.97 8.22
N ASP A 363 -22.56 -15.08 7.59
CA ASP A 363 -23.26 -15.07 6.30
C ASP A 363 -24.64 -14.41 6.36
N GLU A 364 -25.37 -14.60 7.46
CA GLU A 364 -26.68 -13.99 7.69
C GLU A 364 -26.56 -12.50 8.01
N ARG A 365 -25.56 -12.13 8.82
CA ARG A 365 -25.21 -10.73 9.09
C ARG A 365 -24.90 -9.97 7.81
N ILE A 366 -24.14 -10.57 6.90
CA ILE A 366 -23.83 -9.98 5.58
C ILE A 366 -25.10 -9.81 4.75
N ASN A 367 -25.98 -10.81 4.71
CA ASN A 367 -27.28 -10.71 4.01
C ASN A 367 -28.10 -9.53 4.54
N TRP A 368 -28.22 -9.42 5.86
CA TRP A 368 -28.97 -8.34 6.49
C TRP A 368 -28.39 -6.96 6.12
N LEU A 369 -27.06 -6.81 6.18
CA LEU A 369 -26.39 -5.57 5.79
C LEU A 369 -26.61 -5.23 4.32
N VAL A 370 -26.60 -6.22 3.43
CA VAL A 370 -26.86 -6.07 1.99
C VAL A 370 -28.31 -5.65 1.73
N GLU A 371 -29.27 -6.28 2.40
CA GLU A 371 -30.71 -5.95 2.27
C GLU A 371 -31.02 -4.53 2.76
N HIS A 372 -30.29 -4.04 3.77
CA HIS A 372 -30.44 -2.68 4.31
C HIS A 372 -29.55 -1.65 3.61
N GLY A 373 -28.91 -1.99 2.49
CA GLY A 373 -28.06 -1.08 1.71
C GLY A 373 -26.74 -0.69 2.38
N ARG A 374 -26.35 -1.33 3.49
CA ARG A 374 -25.12 -1.06 4.26
C ARG A 374 -23.93 -1.85 3.73
N TYR A 375 -23.65 -1.72 2.44
CA TYR A 375 -22.64 -2.52 1.73
C TYR A 375 -21.20 -2.32 2.23
N GLU A 376 -20.82 -1.11 2.66
CA GLU A 376 -19.47 -0.82 3.15
C GLU A 376 -19.17 -1.60 4.44
N LYS A 377 -20.13 -1.64 5.38
CA LYS A 377 -20.04 -2.44 6.59
C LYS A 377 -19.99 -3.94 6.25
N ALA A 378 -20.79 -4.39 5.28
CA ALA A 378 -20.78 -5.79 4.83
C ALA A 378 -19.41 -6.21 4.27
N MET A 379 -18.75 -5.32 3.51
CA MET A 379 -17.41 -5.56 3.00
C MET A 379 -16.35 -5.57 4.12
N ALA A 380 -16.45 -4.66 5.11
CA ALA A 380 -15.53 -4.65 6.24
C ALA A 380 -15.58 -5.97 7.04
N VAL A 381 -16.80 -6.46 7.33
CA VAL A 381 -17.00 -7.76 8.00
C VAL A 381 -16.40 -8.91 7.16
N LEU A 382 -16.57 -8.88 5.83
CA LEU A 382 -15.95 -9.88 4.95
C LEU A 382 -14.42 -9.80 4.94
N GLU A 383 -13.82 -8.61 5.02
CA GLU A 383 -12.37 -8.43 5.07
C GLU A 383 -11.77 -8.98 6.37
N GLU A 384 -12.44 -8.79 7.51
CA GLU A 384 -12.03 -9.36 8.81
C GLU A 384 -12.01 -10.89 8.79
N VAL A 385 -12.94 -11.51 8.07
CA VAL A 385 -13.11 -12.97 8.00
C VAL A 385 -12.22 -13.62 6.90
N GLY A 386 -11.46 -12.82 6.14
CA GLY A 386 -10.52 -13.30 5.12
C GLY A 386 -11.09 -13.33 3.69
N GLY A 387 -12.17 -12.61 3.43
CA GLY A 387 -12.67 -12.25 2.09
C GLY A 387 -13.65 -13.23 1.44
N LYS A 388 -13.89 -14.39 2.07
CA LYS A 388 -14.90 -15.38 1.63
C LYS A 388 -15.53 -16.08 2.82
N THR A 389 -16.84 -16.27 2.75
CA THR A 389 -17.64 -17.06 3.68
C THR A 389 -18.28 -18.24 2.95
N SER A 390 -19.19 -18.99 3.59
CA SER A 390 -19.79 -20.17 2.98
C SER A 390 -20.76 -19.82 1.84
N LYS A 391 -21.43 -18.66 1.92
CA LYS A 391 -22.40 -18.19 0.93
C LYS A 391 -21.93 -16.96 0.16
N HIS A 392 -21.08 -16.12 0.75
CA HIS A 392 -20.70 -14.82 0.16
C HIS A 392 -19.22 -14.70 -0.14
N SER A 393 -18.92 -13.87 -1.14
CA SER A 393 -17.55 -13.46 -1.44
C SER A 393 -17.49 -11.95 -1.58
N LEU A 394 -16.33 -11.39 -1.25
CA LEU A 394 -16.08 -9.95 -1.36
C LEU A 394 -16.35 -9.41 -2.77
N VAL A 395 -16.14 -10.24 -3.80
CA VAL A 395 -16.44 -9.88 -5.19
C VAL A 395 -17.94 -9.77 -5.43
N VAL A 396 -18.75 -10.70 -4.91
CA VAL A 396 -20.20 -10.71 -5.14
C VAL A 396 -20.87 -9.52 -4.44
N VAL A 397 -20.56 -9.30 -3.16
CA VAL A 397 -21.09 -8.16 -2.40
C VAL A 397 -20.57 -6.84 -2.98
N GLY A 398 -19.31 -6.80 -3.40
CA GLY A 398 -18.73 -5.64 -4.05
C GLY A 398 -19.41 -5.29 -5.39
N VAL A 399 -19.80 -6.27 -6.20
CA VAL A 399 -20.56 -6.03 -7.44
C VAL A 399 -21.96 -5.52 -7.15
N GLN A 400 -22.64 -6.04 -6.11
CA GLN A 400 -23.93 -5.50 -5.67
C GLN A 400 -23.79 -4.05 -5.19
N TYR A 401 -22.71 -3.74 -4.47
CA TYR A 401 -22.43 -2.36 -4.05
C TYR A 401 -22.15 -1.44 -5.24
N LEU A 402 -21.39 -1.90 -6.24
CA LEU A 402 -21.19 -1.16 -7.48
C LEU A 402 -22.51 -0.86 -8.19
N ASP A 403 -23.40 -1.86 -8.30
CA ASP A 403 -24.70 -1.69 -8.93
C ASP A 403 -25.55 -0.66 -8.19
N HIS A 404 -25.52 -0.67 -6.85
CA HIS A 404 -26.18 0.34 -6.03
C HIS A 404 -25.59 1.75 -6.26
N LEU A 405 -24.26 1.90 -6.26
CA LEU A 405 -23.60 3.19 -6.49
C LEU A 405 -23.88 3.76 -7.89
N LEU A 406 -24.00 2.89 -8.90
CA LEU A 406 -24.38 3.29 -10.26
C LEU A 406 -25.83 3.81 -10.33
N ILE A 407 -26.75 3.22 -9.56
CA ILE A 407 -28.14 3.68 -9.45
C ILE A 407 -28.22 5.02 -8.74
N GLU A 408 -27.46 5.21 -7.66
CA GLU A 408 -27.39 6.47 -6.88
C GLU A 408 -26.56 7.58 -7.56
N HIS A 409 -26.08 7.37 -8.79
CA HIS A 409 -25.27 8.31 -9.58
C HIS A 409 -23.91 8.70 -8.95
N MET A 410 -23.35 7.90 -8.04
CA MET A 410 -22.06 8.13 -7.39
C MET A 410 -20.90 7.47 -8.16
N TYR A 411 -20.62 7.97 -9.36
CA TYR A 411 -19.72 7.32 -10.32
C TYR A 411 -18.24 7.28 -9.93
N GLU A 412 -17.74 8.30 -9.21
CA GLU A 412 -16.33 8.36 -8.79
C GLU A 412 -16.01 7.32 -7.71
N GLU A 413 -16.89 7.18 -6.73
CA GLU A 413 -16.80 6.17 -5.68
C GLU A 413 -16.94 4.76 -6.26
N ALA A 414 -17.87 4.58 -7.20
CA ALA A 414 -18.03 3.34 -7.95
C ALA A 414 -16.74 2.97 -8.72
N ALA A 415 -16.04 3.94 -9.32
CA ALA A 415 -14.80 3.67 -10.03
C ALA A 415 -13.66 3.22 -9.09
N ILE A 416 -13.53 3.84 -7.92
CA ILE A 416 -12.54 3.46 -6.89
C ILE A 416 -12.84 2.06 -6.37
N LEU A 417 -14.12 1.77 -6.09
CA LEU A 417 -14.57 0.46 -5.64
C LEU A 417 -14.32 -0.61 -6.71
N CYS A 418 -14.58 -0.29 -7.98
CA CYS A 418 -14.34 -1.20 -9.11
C CYS A 418 -12.86 -1.58 -9.20
N ALA A 419 -11.96 -0.61 -9.02
CA ALA A 419 -10.52 -0.87 -8.99
C ALA A 419 -10.11 -1.79 -7.82
N ARG A 420 -10.73 -1.59 -6.64
CA ARG A 420 -10.47 -2.40 -5.44
C ARG A 420 -10.92 -3.85 -5.59
N ILE A 421 -12.10 -4.06 -6.21
CA ILE A 421 -12.70 -5.39 -6.39
C ILE A 421 -12.01 -6.15 -7.54
N CYS A 422 -11.83 -5.50 -8.69
CA CYS A 422 -11.44 -6.20 -9.91
C CYS A 422 -9.97 -6.63 -9.93
N LYS A 423 -9.07 -5.95 -9.22
CA LYS A 423 -7.64 -6.28 -9.13
C LYS A 423 -7.08 -6.71 -10.51
N ASN A 424 -6.75 -7.99 -10.69
CA ASN A 424 -6.18 -8.57 -11.91
C ASN A 424 -7.17 -9.41 -12.75
N ASP A 425 -8.45 -9.47 -12.37
CA ASP A 425 -9.46 -10.28 -13.07
C ASP A 425 -9.96 -9.58 -14.33
N LYS A 426 -9.59 -10.12 -15.49
CA LYS A 426 -9.94 -9.56 -16.80
C LYS A 426 -11.45 -9.58 -17.03
N VAL A 427 -12.12 -10.71 -16.79
CA VAL A 427 -13.54 -10.90 -17.14
C VAL A 427 -14.42 -9.97 -16.31
N LEU A 428 -14.07 -9.82 -15.03
CA LEU A 428 -14.79 -8.92 -14.14
C LEU A 428 -14.66 -7.46 -14.58
N TRP A 429 -13.44 -7.02 -14.92
CA TRP A 429 -13.20 -5.68 -15.48
C TRP A 429 -14.03 -5.43 -16.74
N GLU A 430 -14.09 -6.38 -17.68
CA GLU A 430 -14.87 -6.23 -18.91
C GLU A 430 -16.36 -6.04 -18.62
N ASN A 431 -16.92 -6.86 -17.74
CA ASN A 431 -18.34 -6.77 -17.36
C ASN A 431 -18.67 -5.44 -16.66
N GLN A 432 -17.81 -4.96 -15.75
CA GLN A 432 -18.05 -3.70 -15.07
C GLN A 432 -17.91 -2.51 -16.02
N VAL A 433 -16.91 -2.49 -16.90
CA VAL A 433 -16.74 -1.38 -17.86
C VAL A 433 -17.93 -1.28 -18.81
N VAL A 434 -18.52 -2.41 -19.24
CA VAL A 434 -19.77 -2.41 -20.02
C VAL A 434 -20.92 -1.78 -19.22
N LYS A 435 -21.04 -2.05 -17.91
CA LYS A 435 -22.05 -1.39 -17.06
C LYS A 435 -21.84 0.12 -16.98
N PHE A 436 -20.61 0.60 -16.83
CA PHE A 436 -20.30 2.03 -16.86
C PHE A 436 -20.58 2.68 -18.23
N SER A 437 -20.38 1.94 -19.34
CA SER A 437 -20.69 2.42 -20.69
C SER A 437 -22.20 2.56 -20.92
N ASN A 438 -23.02 1.66 -20.38
CA ASN A 438 -24.49 1.78 -20.44
C ASN A 438 -25.02 3.05 -19.74
N VAL A 439 -24.25 3.58 -18.78
CA VAL A 439 -24.59 4.81 -18.05
C VAL A 439 -23.87 6.04 -18.63
N GLU A 440 -23.13 5.87 -19.74
CA GLU A 440 -22.36 6.92 -20.43
C GLU A 440 -21.34 7.66 -19.54
N GLN A 441 -20.78 6.97 -18.53
CA GLN A 441 -19.85 7.55 -17.56
C GLN A 441 -18.49 6.82 -17.54
N LEU A 442 -17.92 6.50 -18.70
CA LEU A 442 -16.58 5.88 -18.78
C LEU A 442 -15.44 6.82 -18.35
N ARG A 443 -15.69 8.13 -18.15
CA ARG A 443 -14.70 9.07 -17.64
C ARG A 443 -14.19 8.67 -16.25
N ALA A 444 -15.10 8.31 -15.35
CA ALA A 444 -14.76 7.99 -13.95
C ALA A 444 -13.85 6.76 -13.84
N ILE A 445 -14.09 5.74 -14.67
CA ILE A 445 -13.33 4.48 -14.64
C ILE A 445 -12.00 4.56 -15.41
N SER A 446 -11.89 5.43 -16.42
CA SER A 446 -10.73 5.51 -17.33
C SER A 446 -9.34 5.63 -16.67
N PRO A 447 -9.13 6.29 -15.51
CA PRO A 447 -7.82 6.35 -14.88
C PRO A 447 -7.39 5.02 -14.25
N PHE A 448 -8.36 4.19 -13.86
CA PHE A 448 -8.15 2.96 -13.08
C PHE A 448 -8.05 1.70 -13.94
N VAL A 449 -8.40 1.78 -15.23
CA VAL A 449 -8.32 0.65 -16.16
C VAL A 449 -6.87 0.14 -16.27
N PRO A 450 -6.64 -1.19 -16.29
CA PRO A 450 -5.30 -1.75 -16.44
C PRO A 450 -4.55 -1.21 -17.68
N LYS A 451 -3.38 -0.60 -17.45
CA LYS A 451 -2.50 -0.06 -18.51
C LYS A 451 -1.37 -1.02 -18.92
N ASN A 452 -1.14 -2.08 -18.13
CA ASN A 452 -0.07 -3.05 -18.39
C ASN A 452 -0.47 -4.04 -19.50
N PRO A 453 0.42 -4.33 -20.47
CA PRO A 453 0.11 -5.19 -21.61
C PRO A 453 -0.22 -6.64 -21.21
N ASP A 454 0.34 -7.14 -20.09
CA ASP A 454 0.10 -8.51 -19.62
C ASP A 454 -1.33 -8.71 -19.05
N TYR A 455 -1.90 -7.63 -18.51
CA TYR A 455 -3.24 -7.58 -17.93
C TYR A 455 -4.22 -6.79 -18.80
N ALA A 456 -3.86 -6.52 -20.06
CA ALA A 456 -4.69 -5.77 -20.98
C ALA A 456 -6.05 -6.44 -21.20
N LEU A 457 -7.09 -5.60 -21.19
CA LEU A 457 -8.46 -5.98 -21.56
C LEU A 457 -8.58 -6.18 -23.07
N SER A 458 -9.74 -6.62 -23.54
CA SER A 458 -9.99 -6.69 -24.98
C SER A 458 -9.80 -5.32 -25.66
N PRO A 459 -9.20 -5.26 -26.87
CA PRO A 459 -8.99 -4.02 -27.61
C PRO A 459 -10.27 -3.23 -27.93
N HIS A 460 -11.43 -3.90 -27.83
CA HIS A 460 -12.74 -3.30 -28.00
C HIS A 460 -13.08 -2.33 -26.86
N ILE A 461 -12.75 -2.66 -25.60
CA ILE A 461 -13.08 -1.85 -24.43
C ILE A 461 -12.30 -0.53 -24.44
N TYR A 462 -11.00 -0.59 -24.75
CA TYR A 462 -10.20 0.62 -24.94
C TYR A 462 -10.74 1.47 -26.10
N GLY A 463 -11.24 0.83 -27.17
CA GLY A 463 -11.94 1.50 -28.26
C GLY A 463 -13.22 2.22 -27.80
N LEU A 464 -14.06 1.57 -26.98
CA LEU A 464 -15.29 2.15 -26.43
C LEU A 464 -15.00 3.39 -25.59
N ILE A 465 -14.01 3.32 -24.68
CA ILE A 465 -13.61 4.47 -23.85
C ILE A 465 -13.15 5.64 -24.74
N LEU A 466 -12.31 5.38 -25.74
CA LEU A 466 -11.83 6.40 -26.67
C LEU A 466 -12.98 7.01 -27.52
N THR A 467 -13.97 6.21 -27.89
CA THR A 467 -15.16 6.66 -28.60
C THR A 467 -16.07 7.51 -27.73
N GLU A 468 -16.28 7.16 -26.45
CA GLU A 468 -17.10 7.97 -25.53
C GLU A 468 -16.48 9.34 -25.23
N TYR A 469 -15.16 9.40 -24.97
CA TYR A 469 -14.45 10.67 -24.79
C TYR A 469 -14.61 11.62 -26.00
N ARG A 470 -14.71 11.04 -27.21
CA ARG A 470 -14.89 11.78 -28.47
C ARG A 470 -16.35 12.18 -28.72
N VAL A 471 -17.28 11.24 -28.65
CA VAL A 471 -18.67 11.40 -29.15
C VAL A 471 -19.57 12.10 -28.13
N ILE A 472 -19.45 11.76 -26.85
CA ILE A 472 -20.42 12.18 -25.83
C ILE A 472 -19.99 13.49 -25.17
N HIS A 473 -18.70 13.62 -24.82
CA HIS A 473 -18.21 14.75 -24.02
C HIS A 473 -17.48 15.84 -24.82
N LYS A 474 -17.16 15.61 -26.11
CA LYS A 474 -16.41 16.53 -26.97
C LYS A 474 -15.08 17.02 -26.35
N ASP A 475 -14.41 16.20 -25.53
CA ASP A 475 -13.15 16.56 -24.88
C ASP A 475 -11.95 16.16 -25.74
N ALA A 476 -11.55 17.05 -26.63
CA ALA A 476 -10.42 16.85 -27.53
C ALA A 476 -9.07 16.69 -26.78
N GLN A 477 -8.91 17.35 -25.63
CA GLN A 477 -7.67 17.33 -24.86
C GLN A 477 -7.54 16.06 -24.03
N GLY A 478 -8.64 15.59 -23.43
CA GLY A 478 -8.69 14.29 -22.75
C GLY A 478 -8.35 13.14 -23.69
N PHE A 479 -8.90 13.16 -24.91
CA PHE A 479 -8.60 12.17 -25.94
C PHE A 479 -7.11 12.15 -26.34
N LEU A 480 -6.49 13.31 -26.54
CA LEU A 480 -5.07 13.40 -26.86
C LEU A 480 -4.19 12.83 -25.73
N LYS A 481 -4.51 13.15 -24.46
CA LYS A 481 -3.78 12.61 -23.30
C LYS A 481 -3.87 11.09 -23.23
N LEU A 482 -5.06 10.51 -23.47
CA LEU A 482 -5.22 9.06 -23.47
C LEU A 482 -4.38 8.39 -24.57
N ILE A 483 -4.31 8.97 -25.77
CA ILE A 483 -3.45 8.44 -26.87
C ILE A 483 -1.96 8.56 -26.57
N GLN A 484 -1.55 9.57 -25.80
CA GLN A 484 -0.16 9.73 -25.37
C GLN A 484 0.21 8.76 -24.25
N GLU A 485 -0.69 8.51 -23.30
CA GLU A 485 -0.43 7.62 -22.16
C GLU A 485 -0.58 6.13 -22.48
N TRP A 486 -1.53 5.77 -23.34
CA TRP A 486 -1.87 4.36 -23.60
C TRP A 486 -0.91 3.73 -24.60
N ASN A 487 -0.51 2.48 -24.32
CA ASN A 487 0.33 1.73 -25.24
C ASN A 487 -0.45 1.41 -26.54
N PRO A 488 0.13 1.67 -27.73
CA PRO A 488 -0.55 1.43 -29.01
C PRO A 488 -0.98 -0.02 -29.28
N LYS A 489 -0.47 -0.99 -28.50
CA LYS A 489 -0.89 -2.40 -28.58
C LYS A 489 -2.23 -2.69 -27.90
N LEU A 490 -2.75 -1.76 -27.08
CA LEU A 490 -3.97 -1.97 -26.28
C LEU A 490 -5.25 -1.79 -27.11
N TYR A 491 -5.21 -1.07 -28.22
CA TYR A 491 -6.41 -0.75 -29.02
C TYR A 491 -6.17 -0.94 -30.52
N ASN A 492 -7.25 -1.14 -31.28
CA ASN A 492 -7.16 -1.25 -32.74
C ASN A 492 -7.03 0.14 -33.38
N ILE A 493 -5.78 0.51 -33.68
CA ILE A 493 -5.38 1.79 -34.30
C ILE A 493 -6.16 2.05 -35.60
N GLY A 494 -6.46 1.02 -36.40
CA GLY A 494 -7.14 1.17 -37.69
C GLY A 494 -8.58 1.66 -37.57
N ILE A 495 -9.31 1.17 -36.57
CA ILE A 495 -10.69 1.58 -36.30
C ILE A 495 -10.72 3.03 -35.82
N ILE A 496 -9.85 3.37 -34.87
CA ILE A 496 -9.77 4.74 -34.31
C ILE A 496 -9.35 5.75 -35.37
N ILE A 497 -8.40 5.43 -36.26
CA ILE A 497 -8.04 6.32 -37.39
C ILE A 497 -9.24 6.58 -38.30
N LYS A 498 -10.00 5.54 -38.67
CA LYS A 498 -11.17 5.69 -39.54
C LYS A 498 -12.20 6.63 -38.90
N GLU A 499 -12.47 6.41 -37.63
CA GLU A 499 -13.44 7.21 -36.89
C GLU A 499 -12.98 8.66 -36.65
N VAL A 500 -11.68 8.90 -36.38
CA VAL A 500 -11.11 10.26 -36.26
C VAL A 500 -11.20 11.00 -37.60
N LEU A 501 -10.96 10.31 -38.72
CA LEU A 501 -11.11 10.89 -40.06
C LEU A 501 -12.57 11.25 -40.37
N GLU A 502 -13.54 10.39 -40.03
CA GLU A 502 -14.97 10.69 -40.19
C GLU A 502 -15.38 11.90 -39.33
N HIS A 503 -14.83 12.04 -38.13
CA HIS A 503 -15.10 13.18 -37.25
C HIS A 503 -14.48 14.50 -37.73
N LEU A 504 -13.26 14.45 -38.30
CA LEU A 504 -12.60 15.61 -38.91
C LEU A 504 -13.34 16.14 -40.14
N LEU A 505 -14.11 15.29 -40.83
CA LEU A 505 -14.97 15.69 -41.95
C LEU A 505 -16.25 16.40 -41.49
N THR A 506 -16.70 16.17 -40.25
CA THR A 506 -17.98 16.66 -39.72
C THR A 506 -17.85 17.86 -38.77
N THR A 507 -16.68 18.08 -38.15
CA THR A 507 -16.53 19.07 -37.05
C THR A 507 -15.49 20.14 -37.38
N GLU A 508 -15.79 21.42 -37.11
CA GLU A 508 -14.88 22.56 -37.32
C GLU A 508 -14.09 23.00 -36.08
N VAL A 509 -14.51 22.57 -34.89
CA VAL A 509 -13.92 22.92 -33.59
C VAL A 509 -12.78 21.95 -33.23
N ASP A 510 -11.69 22.46 -32.64
CA ASP A 510 -10.52 21.69 -32.16
C ASP A 510 -9.80 20.80 -33.19
N LYS A 511 -9.93 21.14 -34.49
CA LYS A 511 -9.25 20.45 -35.61
C LYS A 511 -7.77 20.20 -35.34
N ASN A 512 -7.07 21.16 -34.75
CA ASN A 512 -5.62 21.04 -34.50
C ASN A 512 -5.28 19.90 -33.51
N VAL A 513 -6.08 19.72 -32.46
CA VAL A 513 -5.86 18.69 -31.43
C VAL A 513 -6.14 17.29 -31.98
N TYR A 514 -7.21 17.15 -32.77
CA TYR A 514 -7.52 15.89 -33.45
C TYR A 514 -6.52 15.56 -34.56
N LEU A 515 -6.00 16.56 -35.27
CA LEU A 515 -4.94 16.36 -36.27
C LEU A 515 -3.61 15.96 -35.61
N GLU A 516 -3.30 16.49 -34.43
CA GLU A 516 -2.15 16.05 -33.61
C GLU A 516 -2.32 14.59 -33.17
N ALA A 517 -3.49 14.24 -32.63
CA ALA A 517 -3.83 12.86 -32.28
C ALA A 517 -3.75 11.91 -33.49
N LEU A 518 -4.25 12.33 -34.66
CA LEU A 518 -4.18 11.58 -35.90
C LEU A 518 -2.74 11.36 -36.35
N ALA A 519 -1.90 12.39 -36.23
CA ALA A 519 -0.50 12.29 -36.61
C ALA A 519 0.27 11.33 -35.70
N LEU A 520 -0.02 11.32 -34.38
CA LEU A 520 0.50 10.30 -33.45
C LEU A 520 0.02 8.89 -33.82
N LEU A 521 -1.26 8.71 -34.15
CA LEU A 521 -1.79 7.41 -34.58
C LEU A 521 -1.14 6.92 -35.88
N TYR A 522 -0.84 7.81 -36.83
CA TYR A 522 -0.07 7.45 -38.03
C TYR A 522 1.39 7.07 -37.74
N CYS A 523 2.04 7.72 -36.77
CA CYS A 523 3.35 7.31 -36.28
C CYS A 523 3.29 5.88 -35.70
N TYR A 524 2.28 5.56 -34.91
CA TYR A 524 2.09 4.22 -34.35
C TYR A 524 1.80 3.15 -35.43
N GLN A 525 1.11 3.52 -36.51
CA GLN A 525 0.89 2.65 -37.67
C GLN A 525 2.10 2.55 -38.62
N LYS A 526 3.21 3.23 -38.32
CA LYS A 526 4.42 3.35 -39.16
C LYS A 526 4.18 3.97 -40.55
N LYS A 527 3.13 4.79 -40.70
CA LYS A 527 2.84 5.55 -41.95
C LYS A 527 3.42 6.95 -41.85
N TYR A 528 4.74 7.02 -41.90
CA TYR A 528 5.51 8.23 -41.63
C TYR A 528 5.26 9.36 -42.64
N ASP A 529 5.02 9.05 -43.91
CA ASP A 529 4.71 10.06 -44.94
C ASP A 529 3.47 10.88 -44.58
N LYS A 530 2.40 10.18 -44.19
CA LYS A 530 1.12 10.79 -43.82
C LYS A 530 1.22 11.55 -42.50
N ALA A 531 1.93 10.98 -41.52
CA ALA A 531 2.18 11.66 -40.25
C ALA A 531 2.90 12.99 -40.46
N LEU A 532 3.96 12.99 -41.28
CA LEU A 532 4.80 14.16 -41.52
C LEU A 532 4.05 15.23 -42.34
N THR A 533 3.22 14.83 -43.31
CA THR A 533 2.32 15.79 -43.98
C THR A 533 1.33 16.45 -43.02
N THR A 534 0.69 15.68 -42.13
CA THR A 534 -0.27 16.23 -41.15
C THR A 534 0.42 17.17 -40.17
N TYR A 535 1.61 16.81 -39.71
CA TYR A 535 2.42 17.64 -38.83
C TYR A 535 2.90 18.94 -39.47
N LEU A 536 3.31 18.90 -40.75
CA LEU A 536 3.68 20.10 -41.51
C LEU A 536 2.48 21.01 -41.76
N THR A 537 1.30 20.46 -42.02
CA THR A 537 0.07 21.28 -42.14
C THR A 537 -0.29 21.99 -40.84
N LEU A 538 0.08 21.43 -39.69
CA LEU A 538 -0.15 22.04 -38.38
C LEU A 538 0.94 23.04 -37.95
N GLN A 539 2.07 23.12 -38.67
CA GLN A 539 3.24 23.93 -38.29
C GLN A 539 3.76 23.68 -36.85
N HIS A 540 3.56 22.48 -36.29
CA HIS A 540 4.02 22.18 -34.94
C HIS A 540 5.55 22.07 -34.85
N LYS A 541 6.14 22.59 -33.76
CA LYS A 541 7.60 22.57 -33.53
C LYS A 541 8.12 21.22 -33.02
N ASP A 542 7.25 20.34 -32.52
CA ASP A 542 7.64 19.02 -32.00
C ASP A 542 7.91 17.98 -33.09
N VAL A 543 7.68 18.35 -34.36
CA VAL A 543 7.98 17.53 -35.54
C VAL A 543 9.46 17.12 -35.57
N PHE A 544 10.37 18.01 -35.15
CA PHE A 544 11.79 17.69 -35.07
C PHE A 544 12.13 16.59 -34.05
N LYS A 545 11.39 16.50 -32.93
CA LYS A 545 11.55 15.44 -31.92
C LYS A 545 11.04 14.10 -32.44
N LEU A 546 9.89 14.11 -33.13
CA LEU A 546 9.29 12.91 -33.69
C LEU A 546 10.15 12.32 -34.82
N ILE A 547 10.73 13.17 -35.67
CA ILE A 547 11.64 12.76 -36.74
C ILE A 547 12.87 12.04 -36.18
N THR A 548 13.47 12.57 -35.11
CA THR A 548 14.62 11.94 -34.43
C THR A 548 14.25 10.63 -33.74
N GLN A 549 13.10 10.59 -33.06
CA GLN A 549 12.65 9.40 -32.33
C GLN A 549 12.29 8.23 -33.24
N TYR A 550 11.59 8.48 -34.35
CA TYR A 550 11.12 7.44 -35.27
C TYR A 550 12.02 7.20 -36.49
N LYS A 551 13.17 7.90 -36.60
CA LYS A 551 14.19 7.75 -37.66
C LYS A 551 13.61 7.88 -39.08
N MET A 552 12.84 8.94 -39.33
CA MET A 552 12.12 9.15 -40.59
C MET A 552 12.98 9.73 -41.74
N TYR A 553 14.15 9.14 -42.02
CA TYR A 553 15.18 9.75 -42.89
C TYR A 553 14.86 9.74 -44.38
N ASN A 554 14.13 8.74 -44.88
CA ASN A 554 13.87 8.61 -46.32
C ASN A 554 12.88 9.65 -46.85
N VAL A 555 11.96 10.10 -45.99
CA VAL A 555 10.88 11.05 -46.33
C VAL A 555 11.34 12.50 -46.21
N LEU A 556 12.46 12.73 -45.51
CA LEU A 556 13.05 14.04 -45.27
C LEU A 556 13.56 14.68 -46.57
N HIS A 557 14.05 13.88 -47.53
CA HIS A 557 14.67 14.36 -48.75
C HIS A 557 13.77 15.28 -49.59
N ASP A 558 12.46 15.05 -49.60
CA ASP A 558 11.53 15.83 -50.44
C ASP A 558 10.92 17.05 -49.71
N LYS A 559 11.14 17.18 -48.40
CA LYS A 559 10.47 18.18 -47.54
C LYS A 559 11.44 19.06 -46.74
N ILE A 560 12.71 19.15 -47.14
CA ILE A 560 13.75 19.93 -46.45
C ILE A 560 13.41 21.43 -46.43
N LEU A 561 12.86 21.95 -47.53
CA LEU A 561 12.48 23.36 -47.64
C LEU A 561 11.37 23.73 -46.64
N ASP A 562 10.36 22.86 -46.48
CA ASP A 562 9.27 23.05 -45.51
C ASP A 562 9.77 23.02 -44.07
N LEU A 563 10.80 22.22 -43.77
CA LEU A 563 11.41 22.15 -42.44
C LEU A 563 12.32 23.35 -42.14
N MET A 564 13.05 23.84 -43.14
CA MET A 564 13.92 25.01 -43.01
C MET A 564 13.11 26.31 -42.88
N THR A 565 11.92 26.39 -43.49
CA THR A 565 10.99 27.52 -43.30
C THR A 565 10.32 27.51 -41.93
N LEU A 566 10.11 26.33 -41.32
CA LEU A 566 9.55 26.19 -39.97
C LEU A 566 10.50 26.66 -38.85
N ASP A 567 11.74 26.14 -38.83
CA ASP A 567 12.77 26.55 -37.85
C ASP A 567 14.16 26.24 -38.39
N SER A 568 14.86 27.26 -38.89
CA SER A 568 16.16 27.09 -39.55
C SER A 568 17.22 26.52 -38.61
N ASN A 569 17.26 26.93 -37.34
CA ASN A 569 18.29 26.48 -36.41
C ASN A 569 18.13 25.00 -36.04
N LYS A 570 16.90 24.56 -35.75
CA LYS A 570 16.62 23.16 -35.38
C LYS A 570 16.73 22.22 -36.59
N ALA A 571 16.26 22.68 -37.76
CA ALA A 571 16.42 21.94 -39.00
C ALA A 571 17.91 21.74 -39.33
N ILE A 572 18.74 22.78 -39.22
CA ILE A 572 20.19 22.68 -39.46
C ILE A 572 20.84 21.69 -38.49
N THR A 573 20.53 21.74 -37.20
CA THR A 573 21.09 20.76 -36.23
C THR A 573 20.70 19.32 -36.59
N LEU A 574 19.45 19.10 -36.98
CA LEU A 574 18.93 17.78 -37.33
C LEU A 574 19.56 17.26 -38.63
N LEU A 575 19.67 18.10 -39.66
CA LEU A 575 20.33 17.75 -40.93
C LEU A 575 21.81 17.38 -40.72
N LEU A 576 22.51 18.06 -39.79
CA LEU A 576 23.91 17.81 -39.46
C LEU A 576 24.11 16.52 -38.63
N GLU A 577 23.11 16.05 -37.89
CA GLU A 577 23.17 14.77 -37.17
C GLU A 577 22.94 13.57 -38.10
N ILE A 578 22.08 13.73 -39.11
CA ILE A 578 21.63 12.65 -40.00
C ILE A 578 22.68 12.32 -41.08
N LYS A 579 23.70 13.18 -41.28
CA LYS A 579 24.74 13.05 -42.33
C LYS A 579 24.16 12.92 -43.75
N ILE A 580 23.13 13.71 -44.06
CA ILE A 580 22.60 13.81 -45.42
C ILE A 580 23.71 14.38 -46.33
N PRO A 581 23.91 13.86 -47.56
CA PRO A 581 24.89 14.41 -48.49
C PRO A 581 24.62 15.90 -48.72
N VAL A 582 25.66 16.72 -48.49
CA VAL A 582 25.60 18.20 -48.62
C VAL A 582 25.17 18.62 -50.03
N GLU A 583 25.43 17.78 -51.04
CA GLU A 583 25.04 17.98 -52.44
C GLU A 583 23.52 18.01 -52.65
N VAL A 584 22.75 17.24 -51.87
CA VAL A 584 21.28 17.22 -51.96
C VAL A 584 20.69 18.49 -51.33
N VAL A 585 21.29 18.92 -50.21
CA VAL A 585 20.89 20.13 -49.49
C VAL A 585 21.27 21.38 -50.29
N GLU A 586 22.43 21.40 -50.95
CA GLU A 586 22.88 22.47 -51.84
C GLU A 586 21.92 22.63 -53.03
N LYS A 587 21.60 21.54 -53.75
CA LYS A 587 20.67 21.58 -54.89
C LYS A 587 19.29 22.12 -54.55
N GLN A 588 18.77 21.80 -53.36
CA GLN A 588 17.46 22.28 -52.93
C GLN A 588 17.48 23.72 -52.40
N LEU A 589 18.65 24.22 -51.96
CA LEU A 589 18.82 25.56 -51.38
C LEU A 589 19.52 26.56 -52.33
N GLU A 590 19.83 26.18 -53.58
CA GLU A 590 20.51 27.02 -54.59
C GLU A 590 19.84 28.39 -54.79
N ASN A 591 18.52 28.47 -54.60
CA ASN A 591 17.76 29.72 -54.78
C ASN A 591 17.63 30.58 -53.49
N HIS A 592 18.14 30.12 -52.34
CA HIS A 592 17.99 30.79 -51.04
C HIS A 592 19.34 31.00 -50.35
N ASP A 593 20.11 31.99 -50.83
CA ASP A 593 21.46 32.35 -50.37
C ASP A 593 21.61 32.50 -48.84
N PHE A 594 20.58 32.99 -48.15
CA PHE A 594 20.60 33.21 -46.70
C PHE A 594 20.48 31.91 -45.89
N LEU A 595 19.61 31.00 -46.30
CA LEU A 595 19.45 29.69 -45.64
C LEU A 595 20.66 28.79 -45.91
N LEU A 596 21.21 28.89 -47.13
CA LEU A 596 22.47 28.24 -47.50
C LEU A 596 23.64 28.75 -46.66
N PHE A 597 23.73 30.07 -46.42
CA PHE A 597 24.76 30.65 -45.55
C PHE A 597 24.65 30.12 -44.11
N GLN A 598 23.45 30.10 -43.51
CA GLN A 598 23.27 29.58 -42.15
C GLN A 598 23.66 28.10 -42.04
N TYR A 599 23.27 27.27 -43.02
CA TYR A 599 23.61 25.85 -43.05
C TYR A 599 25.12 25.63 -43.23
N LEU A 600 25.76 26.29 -44.19
CA LEU A 600 27.20 26.13 -44.46
C LEU A 600 28.08 26.62 -43.31
N VAL A 601 27.67 27.68 -42.60
CA VAL A 601 28.37 28.15 -41.39
C VAL A 601 28.31 27.09 -40.30
N ALA A 602 27.15 26.49 -40.07
CA ALA A 602 27.01 25.41 -39.08
C ALA A 602 27.76 24.14 -39.49
N TYR A 603 27.75 23.79 -40.79
CA TYR A 603 28.49 22.66 -41.34
C TYR A 603 30.01 22.83 -41.16
N SER A 604 30.55 24.02 -41.47
CA SER A 604 31.99 24.31 -41.33
C SER A 604 32.52 24.20 -39.90
N LYS A 605 31.68 24.41 -38.88
CA LYS A 605 32.04 24.20 -37.47
C LYS A 605 32.16 22.72 -37.10
N LYS A 606 31.43 21.85 -37.79
CA LYS A 606 31.33 20.42 -37.47
C LYS A 606 32.31 19.58 -38.28
N GLU A 607 32.52 19.92 -39.56
CA GLU A 607 33.51 19.28 -40.44
C GLU A 607 34.49 20.32 -41.01
N PRO A 608 35.75 20.38 -40.53
CA PRO A 608 36.77 21.30 -41.02
C PRO A 608 37.40 20.83 -42.35
N ASN A 609 36.61 20.21 -43.24
CA ASN A 609 37.09 19.59 -44.48
C ASN A 609 37.50 20.62 -45.56
N GLY A 610 37.36 21.92 -45.30
CA GLY A 610 37.90 23.00 -46.14
C GLY A 610 37.21 23.23 -47.49
N LYS A 611 36.53 22.21 -48.04
CA LYS A 611 35.98 22.19 -49.40
C LYS A 611 35.05 23.36 -49.74
N TYR A 612 34.30 23.86 -48.75
CA TYR A 612 33.32 24.94 -48.94
C TYR A 612 33.79 26.31 -48.41
N HIS A 613 35.04 26.42 -47.92
CA HIS A 613 35.53 27.67 -47.33
C HIS A 613 35.65 28.80 -48.36
N GLY A 614 35.94 28.50 -49.63
CA GLY A 614 35.94 29.50 -50.70
C GLY A 614 34.56 30.13 -50.94
N LYS A 615 33.49 29.31 -51.02
CA LYS A 615 32.11 29.83 -51.12
C LYS A 615 31.69 30.57 -49.84
N LEU A 616 32.12 30.10 -48.67
CA LEU A 616 31.86 30.77 -47.40
C LEU A 616 32.49 32.16 -47.33
N VAL A 617 33.73 32.37 -47.82
CA VAL A 617 34.35 33.71 -47.84
C VAL A 617 33.49 34.69 -48.65
N ARG A 618 32.94 34.27 -49.80
CA ARG A 618 32.02 35.09 -50.60
C ARG A 618 30.71 35.39 -49.86
N LEU A 619 30.15 34.39 -49.16
CA LEU A 619 28.91 34.57 -48.40
C LEU A 619 29.13 35.42 -47.13
N TYR A 620 30.27 35.27 -46.43
CA TYR A 620 30.66 36.13 -45.31
C TYR A 620 30.87 37.58 -45.74
N ALA A 621 31.50 37.80 -46.89
CA ALA A 621 31.66 39.14 -47.46
C ALA A 621 30.31 39.81 -47.77
N LYS A 622 29.29 39.04 -48.17
CA LYS A 622 27.94 39.55 -48.45
C LYS A 622 27.08 39.76 -47.19
N PHE A 623 27.10 38.82 -46.24
CA PHE A 623 26.10 38.78 -45.15
C PHE A 623 26.67 39.08 -43.75
N ALA A 624 27.98 38.94 -43.50
CA ALA A 624 28.55 39.10 -42.16
C ALA A 624 30.05 39.50 -42.15
N ARG A 625 30.34 40.79 -42.40
CA ARG A 625 31.68 41.38 -42.41
C ARG A 625 32.47 41.17 -41.11
N ASP A 626 31.86 41.45 -39.96
CA ASP A 626 32.57 41.45 -38.67
C ASP A 626 33.11 40.06 -38.27
N LYS A 627 32.56 39.00 -38.85
CA LYS A 627 32.94 37.60 -38.58
C LYS A 627 33.97 37.06 -39.59
N LEU A 628 34.31 37.84 -40.63
CA LEU A 628 35.25 37.45 -41.66
C LEU A 628 36.68 37.34 -41.11
N LEU A 629 37.17 38.36 -40.41
CA LEU A 629 38.53 38.38 -39.86
C LEU A 629 38.80 37.25 -38.84
N PRO A 630 37.87 36.96 -37.89
CA PRO A 630 37.98 35.76 -37.06
C PRO A 630 37.97 34.46 -37.85
N PHE A 631 37.15 34.34 -38.90
CA PHE A 631 37.09 33.14 -39.74
C PHE A 631 38.40 32.91 -40.51
N LEU A 632 38.98 33.97 -41.07
CA LEU A 632 40.27 33.92 -41.75
C LEU A 632 41.41 33.53 -40.80
N LYS A 633 41.39 33.98 -39.54
CA LYS A 633 42.36 33.59 -38.52
C LYS A 633 42.28 32.11 -38.13
N CYS A 634 41.08 31.54 -38.14
CA CYS A 634 40.82 30.17 -37.67
C CYS A 634 40.96 29.10 -38.77
N SER A 635 41.02 29.46 -40.05
CA SER A 635 40.99 28.48 -41.14
C SER A 635 42.22 28.56 -42.04
N ASP A 636 42.75 27.41 -42.46
CA ASP A 636 43.90 27.33 -43.36
C ASP A 636 43.54 26.87 -44.78
N ASN A 637 42.28 26.46 -45.00
CA ASN A 637 41.87 25.71 -46.20
C ASN A 637 41.11 26.56 -47.25
N TYR A 638 41.25 27.89 -47.22
CA TYR A 638 40.62 28.77 -48.22
C TYR A 638 41.64 29.23 -49.28
N PRO A 639 41.20 29.44 -50.54
CA PRO A 639 42.04 30.04 -51.56
C PRO A 639 42.38 31.50 -51.18
N ILE A 640 43.62 31.71 -50.72
CA ILE A 640 44.11 33.00 -50.19
C ILE A 640 44.02 34.11 -51.27
N GLN A 641 44.27 33.78 -52.54
CA GLN A 641 44.18 34.73 -53.65
C GLN A 641 42.73 35.18 -53.90
N GLU A 642 41.77 34.25 -53.99
CA GLU A 642 40.36 34.63 -54.14
C GLU A 642 39.85 35.45 -52.93
N ALA A 643 40.32 35.12 -51.72
CA ALA A 643 40.01 35.90 -50.53
C ALA A 643 40.61 37.31 -50.59
N LEU A 644 41.85 37.45 -51.08
CA LEU A 644 42.47 38.75 -51.31
C LEU A 644 41.74 39.55 -52.38
N ASP A 645 41.36 38.96 -53.51
CA ASP A 645 40.63 39.64 -54.59
C ASP A 645 39.30 40.19 -54.09
N VAL A 646 38.57 39.41 -53.28
CA VAL A 646 37.33 39.83 -52.63
C VAL A 646 37.59 40.95 -51.61
N CYS A 647 38.69 40.90 -50.86
CA CYS A 647 39.04 41.95 -49.88
C CYS A 647 39.54 43.24 -50.55
N GLN A 648 40.29 43.13 -51.65
CA GLN A 648 40.78 44.27 -52.45
C GLN A 648 39.62 44.97 -53.16
N SER A 649 38.70 44.21 -53.76
CA SER A 649 37.53 44.77 -54.44
C SER A 649 36.60 45.54 -53.49
N ASN A 650 36.62 45.23 -52.20
CA ASN A 650 35.75 45.83 -51.18
C ASN A 650 36.51 46.72 -50.15
N GLU A 651 37.81 46.98 -50.36
CA GLU A 651 38.66 47.83 -49.50
C GLU A 651 38.73 47.38 -48.01
N PHE A 652 38.90 46.08 -47.74
CA PHE A 652 38.98 45.53 -46.38
C PHE A 652 40.43 45.51 -45.83
N TYR A 653 40.92 46.66 -45.36
CA TYR A 653 42.32 46.83 -44.93
C TYR A 653 42.80 45.91 -43.79
N PRO A 654 42.06 45.68 -42.68
CA PRO A 654 42.52 44.81 -41.59
C PRO A 654 42.68 43.34 -42.01
N GLU A 655 41.76 42.84 -42.83
CA GLU A 655 41.77 41.50 -43.41
C GLU A 655 42.90 41.37 -44.44
N MET A 656 43.13 42.42 -45.24
CA MET A 656 44.26 42.48 -46.19
C MET A 656 45.61 42.42 -45.48
N VAL A 657 45.80 43.15 -44.37
CA VAL A 657 47.04 43.09 -43.56
C VAL A 657 47.26 41.68 -43.04
N PHE A 658 46.21 41.02 -42.56
CA PHE A 658 46.31 39.63 -42.07
C PHE A 658 46.66 38.64 -43.20
N LEU A 659 45.98 38.74 -44.36
CA LEU A 659 46.22 37.88 -45.50
C LEU A 659 47.63 38.11 -46.10
N GLN A 660 48.08 39.36 -46.22
CA GLN A 660 49.43 39.71 -46.68
C GLN A 660 50.52 39.25 -45.70
N GLY A 661 50.27 39.34 -44.39
CA GLY A 661 51.14 38.77 -43.37
C GLY A 661 51.33 37.26 -43.51
N ARG A 662 50.26 36.52 -43.85
CA ARG A 662 50.35 35.07 -44.11
C ARG A 662 51.06 34.70 -45.41
N ILE A 663 50.96 35.53 -46.44
CA ILE A 663 51.68 35.32 -47.71
C ILE A 663 53.18 35.55 -47.55
N GLY A 664 53.60 36.26 -46.48
CA GLY A 664 54.99 36.62 -46.23
C GLY A 664 55.37 37.99 -46.80
N ASN A 665 54.42 38.75 -47.33
CA ASN A 665 54.61 40.11 -47.81
C ASN A 665 54.58 41.12 -46.65
N THR A 666 55.47 40.93 -45.66
CA THR A 666 55.51 41.70 -44.40
C THR A 666 55.78 43.19 -44.63
N ARG A 667 56.54 43.54 -45.68
CA ARG A 667 56.82 44.95 -46.05
C ARG A 667 55.58 45.67 -46.57
N GLU A 668 54.78 45.03 -47.42
CA GLU A 668 53.51 45.60 -47.91
C GLU A 668 52.48 45.69 -46.78
N ALA A 669 52.41 44.67 -45.92
CA ALA A 669 51.55 44.70 -44.73
C ALA A 669 51.92 45.85 -43.79
N LEU A 670 53.21 46.05 -43.49
CA LEU A 670 53.71 47.16 -42.68
C LEU A 670 53.47 48.52 -43.36
N GLN A 671 53.56 48.58 -44.69
CA GLN A 671 53.23 49.78 -45.46
C GLN A 671 51.73 50.12 -45.36
N ILE A 672 50.83 49.14 -45.49
CA ILE A 672 49.39 49.34 -45.31
C ILE A 672 49.10 49.84 -43.88
N ILE A 673 49.77 49.30 -42.87
CA ILE A 673 49.58 49.74 -41.48
C ILE A 673 50.03 51.21 -41.27
N ILE A 674 51.19 51.59 -41.81
CA ILE A 674 51.76 52.93 -41.61
C ILE A 674 51.02 53.98 -42.46
N GLU A 675 50.76 53.69 -43.73
CA GLU A 675 50.24 54.64 -44.71
C GLU A 675 48.71 54.73 -44.73
N GLN A 676 47.99 53.62 -44.53
CA GLN A 676 46.52 53.58 -44.66
C GLN A 676 45.81 53.50 -43.30
N LEU A 677 46.35 52.77 -42.32
CA LEU A 677 45.73 52.65 -40.98
C LEU A 677 46.21 53.73 -39.99
N HIS A 678 47.38 54.32 -40.22
CA HIS A 678 48.04 55.30 -39.33
C HIS A 678 48.17 54.84 -37.85
N ASP A 679 48.12 53.54 -37.57
CA ASP A 679 48.21 52.99 -36.21
C ASP A 679 49.58 52.38 -35.92
N ILE A 680 50.40 53.14 -35.19
CA ILE A 680 51.75 52.73 -34.80
C ILE A 680 51.74 51.69 -33.68
N ARG A 681 50.68 51.59 -32.87
CA ARG A 681 50.61 50.54 -31.86
C ARG A 681 50.46 49.19 -32.55
N GLN A 682 49.59 49.10 -33.55
CA GLN A 682 49.45 47.89 -34.37
C GLN A 682 50.73 47.57 -35.16
N ALA A 683 51.44 48.59 -35.65
CA ALA A 683 52.74 48.40 -36.31
C ALA A 683 53.81 47.84 -35.36
N ILE A 684 53.88 48.35 -34.12
CA ILE A 684 54.79 47.85 -33.08
C ILE A 684 54.44 46.41 -32.71
N ASP A 685 53.15 46.11 -32.52
CA ASP A 685 52.69 44.76 -32.18
C ASP A 685 52.97 43.77 -33.34
N PHE A 686 52.79 44.19 -34.60
CA PHE A 686 53.16 43.40 -35.78
C PHE A 686 54.67 43.12 -35.86
N CYS A 687 55.51 44.14 -35.58
CA CYS A 687 56.96 43.95 -35.50
C CYS A 687 57.38 43.04 -34.33
N GLN A 688 56.67 43.08 -33.20
CA GLN A 688 56.88 42.18 -32.06
C GLN A 688 56.53 40.73 -32.41
N GLU A 689 55.40 40.50 -33.09
CA GLU A 689 54.95 39.15 -33.49
C GLU A 689 55.92 38.49 -34.48
N HIS A 690 56.43 39.25 -35.45
CA HIS A 690 57.35 38.72 -36.48
C HIS A 690 58.82 38.68 -36.05
N ASN A 691 59.20 39.39 -34.98
CA ASN A 691 60.52 39.39 -34.34
C ASN A 691 61.72 39.58 -35.30
N ASP A 692 61.50 40.29 -36.42
CA ASP A 692 62.48 40.51 -37.48
C ASP A 692 63.22 41.84 -37.28
N LYS A 693 64.55 41.78 -37.24
CA LYS A 693 65.41 42.96 -37.07
C LYS A 693 65.27 43.94 -38.23
N GLU A 694 65.00 43.47 -39.45
CA GLU A 694 64.81 44.34 -40.62
C GLU A 694 63.51 45.15 -40.53
N LEU A 695 62.42 44.52 -40.07
CA LEU A 695 61.15 45.22 -39.84
C LEU A 695 61.28 46.28 -38.75
N TRP A 696 62.05 46.01 -37.69
CA TRP A 696 62.38 47.02 -36.68
C TRP A 696 63.19 48.17 -37.26
N THR A 697 64.16 47.91 -38.15
CA THR A 697 64.90 48.99 -38.82
C THR A 697 64.04 49.79 -39.80
N ASP A 698 63.11 49.14 -40.51
CA ASP A 698 62.15 49.81 -41.40
C ASP A 698 61.15 50.66 -40.61
N LEU A 699 60.69 50.16 -39.46
CA LEU A 699 59.85 50.93 -38.54
C LEU A 699 60.62 52.12 -37.97
N ILE A 700 61.84 51.92 -37.48
CA ILE A 700 62.67 52.98 -36.90
C ILE A 700 62.99 54.05 -37.95
N SER A 701 63.45 53.66 -39.14
CA SER A 701 63.77 54.61 -40.21
C SER A 701 62.57 55.47 -40.63
N LYS A 702 61.36 54.89 -40.72
CA LYS A 702 60.13 55.62 -41.07
C LYS A 702 59.56 56.45 -39.92
N THR A 703 59.93 56.17 -38.67
CA THR A 703 59.35 56.85 -37.48
C THR A 703 60.26 57.88 -36.82
N VAL A 704 61.58 57.86 -37.10
CA VAL A 704 62.58 58.79 -36.53
C VAL A 704 62.27 60.27 -36.82
N ASP A 705 61.60 60.59 -37.92
CA ASP A 705 61.27 61.98 -38.26
C ASP A 705 60.12 62.57 -37.42
N LYS A 706 59.42 61.77 -36.60
CA LYS A 706 58.31 62.22 -35.75
C LYS A 706 58.61 61.98 -34.25
N PRO A 707 58.79 63.04 -33.44
CA PRO A 707 59.24 62.92 -32.05
C PRO A 707 58.23 62.22 -31.12
N GLU A 708 56.93 62.29 -31.42
CA GLU A 708 55.89 61.59 -30.63
C GLU A 708 56.04 60.08 -30.70
N TYR A 709 56.38 59.55 -31.87
CA TYR A 709 56.55 58.11 -32.10
C TYR A 709 57.84 57.59 -31.46
N VAL A 710 58.90 58.40 -31.45
CA VAL A 710 60.17 58.07 -30.77
C VAL A 710 59.95 57.89 -29.26
N SER A 711 59.12 58.72 -28.60
CA SER A 711 58.82 58.54 -27.17
C SER A 711 58.04 57.24 -26.88
N LEU A 712 57.11 56.86 -27.78
CA LEU A 712 56.32 55.64 -27.64
C LEU A 712 57.19 54.39 -27.86
N LEU A 713 58.11 54.47 -28.83
CA LEU A 713 59.07 53.42 -29.15
C LEU A 713 60.06 53.22 -27.99
N LEU A 714 60.63 54.30 -27.42
CA LEU A 714 61.52 54.24 -26.26
C LEU A 714 60.89 53.55 -25.04
N LYS A 715 59.58 53.75 -24.83
CA LYS A 715 58.84 53.13 -23.71
C LYS A 715 58.58 51.63 -23.89
N ARG A 716 58.62 51.09 -25.12
CA ARG A 716 58.26 49.68 -25.42
C ARG A 716 59.41 48.81 -25.93
N ILE A 717 60.48 49.40 -26.47
CA ILE A 717 61.56 48.66 -27.15
C ILE A 717 62.54 47.96 -26.19
N GLY A 718 62.63 48.39 -24.93
CA GLY A 718 63.68 47.97 -23.98
C GLY A 718 63.89 46.46 -23.82
N ASN A 719 62.90 45.63 -24.15
CA ASN A 719 62.96 44.17 -24.03
C ASN A 719 63.35 43.43 -25.33
N TYR A 720 63.25 44.06 -26.52
CA TYR A 720 63.26 43.34 -27.81
C TYR A 720 64.42 43.72 -28.72
N VAL A 721 64.88 44.97 -28.68
CA VAL A 721 65.98 45.46 -29.52
C VAL A 721 66.97 46.21 -28.65
N ASP A 722 68.26 46.07 -28.96
CA ASP A 722 69.32 46.81 -28.29
C ASP A 722 69.00 48.32 -28.31
N PRO A 723 68.84 48.96 -27.14
CA PRO A 723 68.51 50.38 -27.06
C PRO A 723 69.49 51.29 -27.81
N ARG A 724 70.72 50.80 -28.02
CA ARG A 724 71.77 51.49 -28.79
C ARG A 724 71.33 51.77 -30.23
N MET A 725 70.62 50.85 -30.88
CA MET A 725 70.16 51.02 -32.27
C MET A 725 69.20 52.19 -32.44
N LEU A 726 68.35 52.42 -31.43
CA LEU A 726 67.41 53.53 -31.45
C LEU A 726 68.11 54.84 -31.05
N ILE A 727 68.98 54.81 -30.02
CA ILE A 727 69.71 55.99 -29.56
C ILE A 727 70.64 56.55 -30.64
N GLN A 728 71.31 55.68 -31.41
CA GLN A 728 72.22 56.10 -32.48
C GLN A 728 71.51 56.82 -33.64
N ASN A 729 70.24 56.51 -33.89
CA ASN A 729 69.48 57.07 -34.99
C ASN A 729 68.76 58.39 -34.63
N ILE A 730 68.87 58.87 -33.39
CA ILE A 730 68.30 60.16 -32.96
C ILE A 730 69.23 61.31 -33.39
N LYS A 731 68.72 62.22 -34.22
CA LYS A 731 69.47 63.41 -34.68
C LYS A 731 69.78 64.36 -33.50
N PRO A 732 71.00 64.92 -33.39
CA PRO A 732 71.35 65.90 -32.35
C PRO A 732 70.51 67.18 -32.52
N GLY A 733 69.82 67.61 -31.46
CA GLY A 733 68.92 68.77 -31.46
C GLY A 733 67.41 68.44 -31.44
N CYS A 734 67.04 67.15 -31.42
CA CYS A 734 65.63 66.73 -31.34
C CYS A 734 65.07 66.89 -29.92
N GLU A 735 64.04 67.72 -29.73
CA GLU A 735 63.35 67.87 -28.45
C GLU A 735 62.36 66.71 -28.21
N ILE A 736 62.78 65.72 -27.42
CA ILE A 736 61.95 64.58 -27.03
C ILE A 736 61.34 64.85 -25.66
N LYS A 737 60.01 64.98 -25.60
CA LYS A 737 59.26 65.09 -24.34
C LYS A 737 59.40 63.80 -23.51
N ASP A 738 59.58 63.93 -22.21
CA ASP A 738 59.71 62.83 -21.22
C ASP A 738 60.85 61.83 -21.50
N LEU A 739 61.94 62.29 -22.13
CA LEU A 739 63.11 61.46 -22.41
C LEU A 739 63.72 60.87 -21.13
N LYS A 740 63.79 61.66 -20.05
CA LYS A 740 64.33 61.24 -18.77
C LYS A 740 63.57 60.05 -18.20
N ASP A 741 62.24 60.12 -18.19
CA ASP A 741 61.39 59.07 -17.62
C ASP A 741 61.37 57.83 -18.51
N SER A 742 61.42 58.02 -19.84
CA SER A 742 61.46 56.92 -20.81
C SER A 742 62.79 56.15 -20.73
N LEU A 743 63.92 56.84 -20.58
CA LEU A 743 65.23 56.22 -20.38
C LEU A 743 65.34 55.55 -18.99
N ALA A 744 64.83 56.20 -17.94
CA ALA A 744 64.82 55.62 -16.60
C ALA A 744 64.00 54.32 -16.56
N LYS A 745 62.84 54.31 -17.22
CA LYS A 745 62.02 53.10 -17.35
C LYS A 745 62.75 52.00 -18.11
N MET A 746 63.34 52.31 -19.26
CA MET A 746 64.10 51.35 -20.05
C MET A 746 65.28 50.75 -19.26
N MET A 747 66.02 51.56 -18.49
CA MET A 747 67.11 51.06 -17.65
C MET A 747 66.60 50.20 -16.49
N CYS A 748 65.46 50.57 -15.88
CA CYS A 748 64.81 49.75 -14.84
C CYS A 748 64.34 48.40 -15.39
N ASP A 749 63.72 48.39 -16.57
CA ASP A 749 63.24 47.17 -17.23
C ASP A 749 64.41 46.24 -17.57
N TYR A 750 65.52 46.79 -18.08
CA TYR A 750 66.75 46.03 -18.33
C TYR A 750 67.36 45.45 -17.04
N ARG A 751 67.36 46.22 -15.95
CA ARG A 751 67.84 45.74 -14.63
C ARG A 751 66.94 44.63 -14.08
N LEU A 752 65.63 44.76 -14.22
CA LEU A 752 64.67 43.73 -13.82
C LEU A 752 64.89 42.43 -14.62
N GLN A 753 65.14 42.53 -15.92
CA GLN A 753 65.42 41.37 -16.76
C GLN A 753 66.65 40.59 -16.27
N LEU A 754 67.74 41.29 -15.94
CA LEU A 754 68.95 40.66 -15.37
C LEU A 754 68.65 39.98 -14.02
N SER A 755 67.90 40.65 -13.14
CA SER A 755 67.49 40.10 -11.84
C SER A 755 66.62 38.85 -11.96
N VAL A 756 65.68 38.83 -12.91
CA VAL A 756 64.82 37.65 -13.16
C VAL A 756 65.66 36.48 -13.68
N GLN A 757 66.62 36.73 -14.58
CA GLN A 757 67.52 35.68 -15.06
C GLN A 757 68.33 35.05 -13.93
N GLU A 758 68.83 35.86 -12.99
CA GLU A 758 69.54 35.38 -11.80
C GLU A 758 68.62 34.57 -10.86
N ALA A 759 67.40 35.05 -10.60
CA ALA A 759 66.44 34.35 -9.75
C ALA A 759 66.02 33.00 -10.35
N CYS A 760 65.73 32.95 -11.66
CA CYS A 760 65.41 31.72 -12.37
C CYS A 760 66.55 30.69 -12.22
N LYS A 761 67.81 31.12 -12.36
CA LYS A 761 68.97 30.25 -12.17
C LYS A 761 69.02 29.61 -10.78
N VAL A 762 68.71 30.37 -9.73
CA VAL A 762 68.70 29.86 -8.34
C VAL A 762 67.58 28.84 -8.11
N ILE A 763 66.37 29.13 -8.60
CA ILE A 763 65.21 28.23 -8.44
C ILE A 763 65.45 26.90 -9.15
N THR A 764 65.98 26.94 -10.37
CA THR A 764 66.28 25.72 -11.14
C THR A 764 67.29 24.84 -10.41
N LEU A 765 68.32 25.44 -9.79
CA LEU A 765 69.29 24.70 -8.99
C LEU A 765 68.66 24.04 -7.76
N ARG A 766 67.78 24.73 -7.05
CA ARG A 766 67.08 24.15 -5.88
C ARG A 766 66.17 22.98 -6.27
N ASN A 767 65.37 23.14 -7.32
CA ASN A 767 64.49 22.07 -7.80
C ASN A 767 65.26 20.82 -8.21
N TYR A 768 66.47 20.98 -8.75
CA TYR A 768 67.33 19.85 -9.07
C TYR A 768 67.69 19.01 -7.83
N PHE A 769 68.09 19.66 -6.73
CA PHE A 769 68.44 18.95 -5.49
C PHE A 769 67.25 18.25 -4.84
N ASP A 770 66.09 18.92 -4.75
CA ASP A 770 64.87 18.33 -4.16
C ASP A 770 64.39 17.09 -4.94
N LEU A 771 64.47 17.13 -6.27
CA LEU A 771 64.14 15.97 -7.13
C LEU A 771 65.14 14.84 -6.96
N HIS A 772 66.43 15.18 -6.79
CA HIS A 772 67.48 14.18 -6.58
C HIS A 772 67.30 13.44 -5.25
N GLU A 773 66.97 14.15 -4.17
CA GLU A 773 66.70 13.55 -2.86
C GLU A 773 65.53 12.56 -2.91
N LYS A 774 64.42 12.94 -3.55
CA LYS A 774 63.26 12.05 -3.75
C LYS A 774 63.62 10.78 -4.53
N LEU A 775 64.50 10.90 -5.52
CA LEU A 775 64.97 9.76 -6.31
C LEU A 775 65.79 8.78 -5.47
N ILE A 776 66.68 9.28 -4.59
CA ILE A 776 67.48 8.44 -3.68
C ILE A 776 66.58 7.67 -2.71
N ILE A 777 65.62 8.33 -2.05
CA ILE A 777 64.68 7.68 -1.13
C ILE A 777 63.85 6.60 -1.86
N GLY A 778 63.42 6.90 -3.09
CA GLY A 778 62.71 5.93 -3.93
C GLY A 778 63.53 4.69 -4.29
N GLN A 779 64.85 4.85 -4.48
CA GLN A 779 65.75 3.73 -4.80
C GLN A 779 66.08 2.83 -3.60
N GLN A 780 66.06 3.35 -2.37
CA GLN A 780 66.41 2.58 -1.16
C GLN A 780 65.25 1.78 -0.55
N ARG A 781 64.02 1.93 -1.06
CA ARG A 781 62.84 1.25 -0.53
C ARG A 781 62.75 -0.20 -1.02
N GLY A 782 62.57 -1.15 -0.09
CA GLY A 782 62.34 -2.56 -0.44
C GLY A 782 61.01 -2.79 -1.17
N ILE A 783 60.96 -3.80 -2.05
CA ILE A 783 59.78 -4.19 -2.84
C ILE A 783 59.27 -5.54 -2.33
N SER A 784 57.96 -5.63 -2.03
CA SER A 784 57.31 -6.88 -1.64
C SER A 784 56.99 -7.73 -2.86
N VAL A 785 57.31 -9.03 -2.82
CA VAL A 785 57.01 -10.01 -3.88
C VAL A 785 56.12 -11.11 -3.28
N THR A 786 55.00 -11.43 -3.93
CA THR A 786 54.02 -12.45 -3.50
C THR A 786 53.93 -13.61 -4.49
N ASP A 787 53.26 -14.71 -4.11
CA ASP A 787 53.12 -15.92 -4.94
C ASP A 787 52.45 -15.68 -6.32
N ASP A 788 51.75 -14.56 -6.48
CA ASP A 788 51.08 -14.17 -7.73
C ASP A 788 52.02 -13.61 -8.79
N PHE A 789 53.26 -13.27 -8.41
CA PHE A 789 54.22 -12.72 -9.36
C PHE A 789 54.72 -13.82 -10.30
N LEU A 790 54.54 -13.58 -11.60
CA LEU A 790 55.02 -14.43 -12.68
C LEU A 790 56.24 -13.79 -13.34
N CYS A 791 57.20 -14.62 -13.73
CA CYS A 791 58.36 -14.16 -14.49
C CYS A 791 57.89 -13.64 -15.85
N CYS A 792 58.21 -12.39 -16.21
CA CYS A 792 57.69 -11.80 -17.44
C CYS A 792 58.18 -12.47 -18.73
N VAL A 793 59.23 -13.30 -18.67
CA VAL A 793 59.76 -14.05 -19.83
C VAL A 793 59.16 -15.45 -19.93
N CYS A 794 59.27 -16.28 -18.89
CA CYS A 794 58.80 -17.66 -18.94
C CYS A 794 57.36 -17.86 -18.44
N GLN A 795 56.73 -16.82 -17.89
CA GLN A 795 55.39 -16.85 -17.27
C GLN A 795 55.25 -17.87 -16.12
N GLY A 796 56.35 -18.46 -15.65
CA GLY A 796 56.39 -19.32 -14.47
C GLY A 796 56.28 -18.53 -13.17
N ARG A 797 55.78 -19.17 -12.11
CA ARG A 797 55.72 -18.56 -10.77
C ARG A 797 57.12 -18.27 -10.25
N ILE A 798 57.30 -17.07 -9.73
CA ILE A 798 58.59 -16.58 -9.22
C ILE A 798 58.95 -17.22 -7.88
N ILE A 799 57.96 -17.48 -7.04
CA ILE A 799 58.13 -18.19 -5.78
C ILE A 799 57.79 -19.66 -6.01
N ILE A 800 58.80 -20.52 -5.99
CA ILE A 800 58.67 -21.97 -6.17
C ILE A 800 58.81 -22.63 -4.80
N LYS A 801 57.89 -23.55 -4.45
CA LYS A 801 57.84 -24.21 -3.13
C LYS A 801 58.82 -25.39 -3.00
N ASP A 802 59.28 -25.95 -4.13
CA ASP A 802 60.34 -26.97 -4.17
C ASP A 802 61.71 -26.29 -4.35
N LEU A 803 62.54 -26.38 -3.30
CA LEU A 803 63.87 -25.75 -3.21
C LEU A 803 64.88 -26.26 -4.25
N SER A 804 64.67 -27.45 -4.81
CA SER A 804 65.53 -28.07 -5.82
C SER A 804 65.47 -27.39 -7.18
N ASN A 805 64.42 -26.63 -7.48
CA ASN A 805 64.23 -25.88 -8.73
C ASN A 805 64.19 -24.35 -8.51
N ALA A 806 64.61 -23.86 -7.34
CA ALA A 806 64.59 -22.44 -7.03
C ALA A 806 65.77 -21.71 -7.68
N SER A 807 65.50 -20.66 -8.44
CA SER A 807 66.51 -19.76 -9.01
C SER A 807 66.49 -18.40 -8.31
N ASP A 808 67.64 -17.72 -8.26
CA ASP A 808 67.72 -16.35 -7.74
C ASP A 808 66.85 -15.38 -8.56
N LEU A 809 66.30 -14.38 -7.88
CA LEU A 809 65.25 -13.50 -8.42
C LEU A 809 65.72 -12.06 -8.52
N LYS A 810 65.30 -11.37 -9.58
CA LYS A 810 65.51 -9.93 -9.76
C LYS A 810 64.20 -9.21 -10.02
N VAL A 811 63.90 -8.21 -9.17
CA VAL A 811 62.69 -7.38 -9.26
C VAL A 811 63.10 -5.92 -9.43
N TYR A 812 62.57 -5.28 -10.47
CA TYR A 812 62.82 -3.86 -10.74
C TYR A 812 61.78 -2.97 -10.03
N ASN A 813 62.09 -1.67 -9.85
CA ASN A 813 61.15 -0.70 -9.25
C ASN A 813 59.80 -0.58 -9.99
N CYS A 814 59.73 -0.97 -11.27
CA CYS A 814 58.48 -1.07 -12.03
C CYS A 814 57.63 -2.31 -11.66
N ARG A 815 58.07 -3.12 -10.70
CA ARG A 815 57.47 -4.39 -10.22
C ARG A 815 57.53 -5.55 -11.20
N HIS A 816 58.14 -5.38 -12.37
CA HIS A 816 58.47 -6.50 -13.24
C HIS A 816 59.55 -7.35 -12.59
N SER A 817 59.29 -8.65 -12.58
CA SER A 817 60.04 -9.61 -11.80
C SER A 817 60.49 -10.75 -12.72
N PHE A 818 61.70 -11.23 -12.51
CA PHE A 818 62.36 -12.19 -13.40
C PHE A 818 63.16 -13.21 -12.60
N HIS A 819 63.19 -14.45 -13.07
CA HIS A 819 64.26 -15.39 -12.70
C HIS A 819 65.56 -14.89 -13.33
N ILE A 820 66.68 -14.94 -12.61
CA ILE A 820 67.98 -14.50 -13.14
C ILE A 820 68.36 -15.27 -14.41
N GLU A 821 68.02 -16.55 -14.49
CA GLU A 821 68.27 -17.38 -15.68
C GLU A 821 67.46 -16.95 -16.91
N CYS A 822 66.31 -16.31 -16.71
CA CYS A 822 65.47 -15.81 -17.79
C CYS A 822 65.90 -14.42 -18.30
N LEU A 823 66.89 -13.78 -17.66
CA LEU A 823 67.44 -12.50 -18.11
C LEU A 823 68.65 -12.74 -19.02
N PRO A 824 68.73 -12.08 -20.20
CA PRO A 824 69.77 -12.35 -21.19
C PRO A 824 71.21 -12.10 -20.72
N ASP A 825 71.43 -11.21 -19.75
CA ASP A 825 72.74 -10.93 -19.13
C ASP A 825 72.82 -11.39 -17.65
N GLY A 826 71.87 -12.22 -17.22
CA GLY A 826 71.77 -12.67 -15.83
C GLY A 826 71.65 -11.51 -14.81
N ALA A 827 72.39 -11.63 -13.70
CA ALA A 827 72.27 -10.77 -12.53
C ALA A 827 72.69 -9.29 -12.74
N GLN A 828 73.36 -8.95 -13.84
CA GLN A 828 73.97 -7.62 -14.04
C GLN A 828 73.07 -6.58 -14.74
N CYS A 829 71.90 -6.96 -15.24
CA CYS A 829 71.03 -6.01 -15.97
C CYS A 829 70.43 -4.94 -15.03
N SER A 830 70.78 -3.66 -15.17
CA SER A 830 70.37 -2.58 -14.26
C SER A 830 69.04 -1.92 -14.62
N TYR A 831 68.45 -2.26 -15.77
CA TYR A 831 67.18 -1.73 -16.27
C TYR A 831 66.18 -2.83 -16.60
N CYS A 832 64.88 -2.54 -16.46
CA CYS A 832 63.83 -3.48 -16.84
C CYS A 832 63.70 -3.55 -18.36
N THR A 833 63.93 -4.72 -18.96
CA THR A 833 63.84 -4.95 -20.41
C THR A 833 62.42 -4.71 -20.96
N VAL A 834 61.37 -5.06 -20.20
CA VAL A 834 59.96 -4.85 -20.61
C VAL A 834 59.62 -3.37 -20.72
N CYS A 835 60.01 -2.55 -19.74
CA CYS A 835 59.74 -1.11 -19.79
C CYS A 835 60.62 -0.38 -20.80
N ASN A 836 61.85 -0.85 -21.02
CA ASN A 836 62.77 -0.22 -21.99
C ASN A 836 62.32 -0.47 -23.43
N ALA A 837 61.73 -1.63 -23.72
CA ALA A 837 61.17 -1.94 -25.04
C ALA A 837 59.98 -1.04 -25.44
N VAL A 838 59.31 -0.39 -24.48
CA VAL A 838 58.19 0.54 -24.71
C VAL A 838 58.66 1.99 -24.92
N LYS A 839 59.95 2.28 -24.70
CA LYS A 839 60.53 3.64 -24.86
C LYS A 839 61.42 3.80 -26.11
N MET A 840 61.46 2.82 -27.00
CA MET A 840 61.97 2.98 -28.38
C MET A 840 60.84 3.23 -29.37
#